data_AF-A0A517L6M5-F1
#
_entry.id   AF-A0A517L6M5-F1
#
_cell.length_a   1.000
_cell.length_b   1.000
_cell.length_c   1.000
_cell.angle_alpha   90.00
_cell.angle_beta   90.00
_cell.angle_gamma   90.00
#
_symmetry.space_group_name_H-M   'P 1'
#
loop_
_entity.id
_entity.type
_entity.pdbx_description
1 polymer ?
#
loop_
_entity_poly.entity_id
_entity_poly.type
_entity_poly.pdbx_seq_one_letter_code
_entity_poly.pdbx_strand_id
1 'polypeptide(L)'
;MFSNLRSFLLLFTLTLVSQCVAVYQFRQTSAKPMDGSTAIPIDAPRNTSYSSPSNSSSTLRYSGSLDADKAISLDGYEHVIDIEIDGQTWTVSEDLSQRNGQIVFASKAGEQRILPKTAELYDAPENPKYPHYAGLDRAKVAMELEDLLATKLLQNGEPAEEQVRSTLPSNRLGQDWTSFVGNVEANDVMTVSETGSTRSYATEHTMPEMLAYGQDKTEGYVGGWMPAVRKVFPVPGSEKEYYETIIFGDVENPDPFQIRTWHRSAHFLNGKMVKAVYGQSYVTFSPLPGGPDPAAFYRALFKFAEYWQKHMADKVAVSLPDRSWSDMVSYAFAKELMVRPGGVYPRYGAWDRYYAAPEFSGFQDVFTSSLSVNLEWGRFEQAKAVLENYYTLFVSPGGDIAMRGPETGQFGLTLSLLAKYALYTGDTATLEKFKSKIVATAGILVKLHDEALALPKNDPGYGLIHGWSESDAVLKDTVLYWKPYFSNSALAARGFKDIASVPLFAAESADWMRRSKMLVERTTESVNASIFPGTNPPYVPPMPGVKKMFRDAIVEGKGDSEQEWPHRLYTELLQANILPSDLQNKVHNTCRAYGATSMGVVSNVGVPNKDSRDMLGFISYGYALSLLYQDRIDEFILFMYTHRYYVHSRGVWNAAEVAGTAGGASTFCIPAQLTIPSLVRWALVLDHQDLDVDKLYLGRGVPREWLATQKEISIKQAPTRWGRVDYSIQAGAGGNVTAQVKFGEKVPKEFEVKLRFPKGTKVGSVVVNGKAAQVQPNEAVLIKADGSVKEFLIEAKKA
;
A
#
# COMPACT_ATOMS: atom_id res chain seq x y z
N MET A 1 8.04 -46.45 21.51
CA MET A 1 7.89 -45.16 20.80
C MET A 1 6.66 -44.36 21.24
N PHE A 2 6.10 -44.60 22.43
CA PHE A 2 4.96 -43.86 23.00
C PHE A 2 5.16 -43.64 24.52
N SER A 3 6.17 -42.87 24.90
CA SER A 3 6.35 -42.44 26.30
C SER A 3 6.96 -41.05 26.50
N ASN A 4 7.48 -40.40 25.45
CA ASN A 4 8.12 -39.08 25.58
C ASN A 4 7.21 -37.87 25.27
N LEU A 5 5.93 -38.07 24.91
CA LEU A 5 5.01 -36.95 24.64
C LEU A 5 4.32 -36.39 25.90
N ARG A 6 4.23 -37.17 26.99
CA ARG A 6 3.56 -36.72 28.23
C ARG A 6 4.42 -35.79 29.09
N SER A 7 5.75 -35.93 29.03
CA SER A 7 6.65 -35.06 29.80
C SER A 7 6.83 -33.67 29.18
N PHE A 8 6.62 -33.55 27.86
CA PHE A 8 6.70 -32.26 27.16
C PHE A 8 5.44 -31.40 27.35
N LEU A 9 4.25 -32.03 27.42
CA LEU A 9 3.00 -31.31 27.71
C LEU A 9 2.93 -30.81 29.17
N LEU A 10 3.53 -31.54 30.14
CA LEU A 10 3.50 -31.13 31.54
C LEU A 10 4.38 -29.89 31.82
N LEU A 11 5.55 -29.78 31.18
CA LEU A 11 6.42 -28.60 31.34
C LEU A 11 5.85 -27.34 30.65
N PHE A 12 5.16 -27.49 29.52
CA PHE A 12 4.55 -26.36 28.82
C PHE A 12 3.34 -25.79 29.58
N THR A 13 2.55 -26.67 30.23
CA THR A 13 1.38 -26.25 31.01
C THR A 13 1.78 -25.59 32.34
N LEU A 14 2.89 -26.01 32.97
CA LEU A 14 3.42 -25.39 34.20
C LEU A 14 4.02 -23.99 33.98
N THR A 15 4.48 -23.68 32.76
CA THR A 15 5.07 -22.36 32.43
C THR A 15 3.98 -21.30 32.17
N LEU A 16 2.85 -21.69 31.56
CA LEU A 16 1.68 -20.83 31.35
C LEU A 16 0.89 -20.56 32.64
N VAL A 17 0.82 -21.53 33.56
CA VAL A 17 0.14 -21.33 34.86
C VAL A 17 0.95 -20.41 35.79
N SER A 18 2.29 -20.47 35.78
CA SER A 18 3.13 -19.54 36.56
C SER A 18 3.05 -18.08 36.08
N GLN A 19 2.86 -17.84 34.77
CA GLN A 19 2.67 -16.48 34.24
C GLN A 19 1.29 -15.92 34.58
N CYS A 20 0.23 -16.74 34.64
CA CYS A 20 -1.10 -16.31 35.10
C CYS A 20 -1.17 -16.06 36.62
N VAL A 21 -0.45 -16.82 37.45
CA VAL A 21 -0.46 -16.63 38.91
C VAL A 21 0.36 -15.40 39.34
N ALA A 22 1.44 -15.06 38.64
CA ALA A 22 2.22 -13.84 38.91
C ALA A 22 1.43 -12.55 38.62
N VAL A 23 0.58 -12.54 37.60
CA VAL A 23 -0.29 -11.39 37.26
C VAL A 23 -1.47 -11.27 38.22
N TYR A 24 -1.96 -12.37 38.79
CA TYR A 24 -3.03 -12.35 39.79
C TYR A 24 -2.54 -11.93 41.18
N GLN A 25 -1.31 -12.30 41.57
CA GLN A 25 -0.73 -11.88 42.86
C GLN A 25 -0.29 -10.41 42.89
N PHE A 26 0.07 -9.80 41.75
CA PHE A 26 0.36 -8.36 41.67
C PHE A 26 -0.89 -7.47 41.82
N ARG A 27 -2.10 -8.05 41.69
CA ARG A 27 -3.39 -7.35 41.90
C ARG A 27 -3.91 -7.39 43.34
N GLN A 28 -3.27 -8.10 44.27
CA GLN A 28 -3.76 -8.21 45.66
C GLN A 28 -2.87 -7.59 46.75
N THR A 29 -1.70 -7.02 46.44
CA THR A 29 -0.78 -6.48 47.46
C THR A 29 -0.71 -4.96 47.56
N SER A 30 -1.57 -4.22 46.86
CA SER A 30 -1.67 -2.76 46.98
C SER A 30 -3.08 -2.30 47.36
N ALA A 31 -3.62 -2.81 48.46
CA ALA A 31 -4.78 -2.25 49.12
C ALA A 31 -4.52 -2.11 50.63
N LYS A 32 -4.13 -0.90 51.05
CA LYS A 32 -4.39 -0.39 52.40
C LYS A 32 -5.26 0.87 52.26
N PRO A 33 -6.29 1.05 53.10
CA PRO A 33 -7.23 2.16 52.97
C PRO A 33 -6.64 3.42 53.62
N MET A 34 -6.61 4.53 52.88
CA MET A 34 -6.51 5.88 53.47
C MET A 34 -7.87 6.58 53.36
N ASP A 35 -8.52 6.69 54.51
CA ASP A 35 -9.17 7.88 55.06
C ASP A 35 -9.28 9.13 54.16
N GLY A 36 -10.53 9.49 53.84
CA GLY A 36 -11.11 10.81 54.13
C GLY A 36 -10.57 12.08 53.46
N SER A 37 -11.46 12.67 52.66
CA SER A 37 -11.60 14.12 52.41
C SER A 37 -10.59 14.81 51.50
N THR A 38 -10.93 14.91 50.21
CA THR A 38 -11.20 16.19 49.51
C THR A 38 -11.54 15.89 48.05
N ALA A 39 -12.83 15.92 47.71
CA ALA A 39 -13.29 15.78 46.34
C ALA A 39 -13.16 17.13 45.62
N ILE A 40 -12.31 17.19 44.59
CA ILE A 40 -12.33 18.23 43.56
C ILE A 40 -13.06 17.62 42.36
N PRO A 41 -14.18 18.18 41.88
CA PRO A 41 -14.90 17.60 40.75
C PRO A 41 -14.12 17.83 39.45
N ILE A 42 -13.74 16.74 38.77
CA ILE A 42 -13.31 16.75 37.38
C ILE A 42 -14.59 16.69 36.53
N ASP A 43 -15.01 17.83 36.00
CA ASP A 43 -16.04 17.91 34.97
C ASP A 43 -15.52 17.26 33.68
N ALA A 44 -16.10 16.10 33.33
CA ALA A 44 -16.00 15.56 31.99
C ALA A 44 -16.80 16.47 31.04
N PRO A 45 -16.24 16.89 29.88
CA PRO A 45 -17.00 17.72 28.95
C PRO A 45 -18.17 16.93 28.38
N ARG A 46 -19.37 17.37 28.75
CA ARG A 46 -20.65 16.92 28.18
C ARG A 46 -20.70 17.27 26.70
N ASN A 47 -21.23 16.32 25.93
CA ASN A 47 -21.75 16.46 24.56
C ASN A 47 -22.06 17.91 24.15
N THR A 48 -21.18 18.51 23.36
CA THR A 48 -21.59 19.56 22.43
C THR A 48 -22.12 18.89 21.18
N SER A 49 -23.43 18.98 20.99
CA SER A 49 -24.12 18.68 19.74
C SER A 49 -23.42 19.37 18.57
N TYR A 50 -22.79 18.59 17.70
CA TYR A 50 -22.46 19.05 16.35
C TYR A 50 -23.77 19.22 15.59
N SER A 51 -24.25 20.46 15.52
CA SER A 51 -25.29 20.84 14.57
C SER A 51 -24.71 20.73 13.17
N SER A 52 -25.12 19.69 12.43
CA SER A 52 -24.89 19.60 10.99
C SER A 52 -25.43 20.88 10.31
N PRO A 53 -24.65 21.56 9.46
CA PRO A 53 -25.22 22.58 8.59
C PRO A 53 -26.24 21.90 7.67
N SER A 54 -27.46 22.42 7.67
CA SER A 54 -28.51 22.06 6.74
C SER A 54 -28.00 22.22 5.30
N ASN A 55 -27.69 21.11 4.63
CA ASN A 55 -27.46 21.10 3.19
C ASN A 55 -28.78 21.43 2.49
N SER A 56 -28.94 22.67 2.08
CA SER A 56 -29.93 23.06 1.09
C SER A 56 -29.67 22.25 -0.19
N SER A 57 -30.71 21.55 -0.65
CA SER A 57 -30.71 20.73 -1.85
C SER A 57 -30.29 21.53 -3.08
N SER A 58 -29.04 21.41 -3.50
CA SER A 58 -28.65 21.58 -4.89
C SER A 58 -28.50 20.19 -5.49
N THR A 59 -29.50 19.78 -6.26
CA THR A 59 -29.46 18.60 -7.12
C THR A 59 -28.37 18.75 -8.16
N LEU A 60 -27.13 18.45 -7.78
CA LEU A 60 -26.05 18.12 -8.71
C LEU A 60 -26.34 16.71 -9.21
N ARG A 61 -26.92 16.63 -10.41
CA ARG A 61 -26.96 15.37 -11.18
C ARG A 61 -25.51 14.96 -11.44
N TYR A 62 -25.05 14.00 -10.66
CA TYR A 62 -23.77 13.35 -10.81
C TYR A 62 -23.84 12.44 -12.04
N SER A 63 -23.11 12.79 -13.09
CA SER A 63 -22.80 11.91 -14.23
C SER A 63 -21.31 11.54 -14.18
N GLY A 64 -20.87 10.97 -13.05
CA GLY A 64 -19.49 10.51 -12.88
C GLY A 64 -19.32 9.10 -13.44
N SER A 65 -19.15 9.00 -14.76
CA SER A 65 -18.73 7.78 -15.44
C SER A 65 -17.20 7.73 -15.47
N LEU A 66 -16.60 6.92 -14.61
CA LEU A 66 -15.35 6.24 -14.95
C LEU A 66 -15.69 4.77 -15.05
N ASP A 67 -15.74 4.33 -16.31
CA ASP A 67 -16.40 3.15 -16.84
C ASP A 67 -17.90 3.07 -16.53
N ALA A 68 -18.69 3.94 -17.18
CA ALA A 68 -19.95 3.42 -17.72
C ALA A 68 -19.54 2.32 -18.70
N ASP A 69 -19.42 1.08 -18.21
CA ASP A 69 -19.44 -0.09 -19.07
C ASP A 69 -20.60 0.16 -20.04
N LYS A 70 -20.30 0.28 -21.33
CA LYS A 70 -21.33 0.46 -22.36
C LYS A 70 -22.43 -0.54 -22.03
N ALA A 71 -23.67 -0.05 -21.89
CA ALA A 71 -24.80 -0.90 -21.57
C ALA A 71 -24.71 -2.19 -22.41
N ILE A 72 -24.71 -3.32 -21.73
CA ILE A 72 -24.49 -4.61 -22.36
C ILE A 72 -25.84 -5.25 -22.72
N SER A 73 -25.81 -6.14 -23.69
CA SER A 73 -26.96 -7.04 -23.87
C SER A 73 -27.05 -7.98 -22.67
N LEU A 74 -28.27 -8.20 -22.19
CA LEU A 74 -28.61 -9.16 -21.14
C LEU A 74 -29.09 -10.49 -21.73
N ASP A 75 -28.92 -10.71 -23.04
CA ASP A 75 -29.21 -12.00 -23.67
C ASP A 75 -28.38 -13.11 -23.01
N GLY A 76 -29.05 -14.15 -22.51
CA GLY A 76 -28.41 -15.26 -21.79
C GLY A 76 -28.11 -14.99 -20.32
N TYR A 77 -28.45 -13.81 -19.78
CA TYR A 77 -28.44 -13.56 -18.34
C TYR A 77 -29.70 -14.17 -17.71
N GLU A 78 -29.53 -14.77 -16.55
CA GLU A 78 -30.65 -15.30 -15.76
C GLU A 78 -31.22 -14.16 -14.90
N HIS A 79 -32.53 -13.95 -15.00
CA HIS A 79 -33.24 -13.03 -14.11
C HIS A 79 -33.19 -13.59 -12.69
N VAL A 80 -32.75 -12.75 -11.74
CA VAL A 80 -32.68 -13.14 -10.34
C VAL A 80 -33.86 -12.59 -9.55
N ILE A 81 -34.07 -11.27 -9.59
CA ILE A 81 -35.14 -10.59 -8.86
C ILE A 81 -35.35 -9.16 -9.38
N ASP A 82 -36.53 -8.59 -9.15
CA ASP A 82 -36.77 -7.14 -9.29
C ASP A 82 -36.72 -6.46 -7.92
N ILE A 83 -36.08 -5.28 -7.85
CA ILE A 83 -35.99 -4.45 -6.64
C ILE A 83 -36.47 -3.03 -6.91
N GLU A 84 -36.94 -2.35 -5.86
CA GLU A 84 -37.34 -0.95 -5.91
C GLU A 84 -36.28 -0.08 -5.21
N ILE A 85 -35.79 0.94 -5.93
CA ILE A 85 -34.82 1.91 -5.42
C ILE A 85 -35.29 3.30 -5.82
N ASP A 86 -35.51 4.17 -4.83
CA ASP A 86 -35.88 5.57 -5.04
C ASP A 86 -37.09 5.77 -5.99
N GLY A 87 -38.04 4.83 -5.93
CA GLY A 87 -39.27 4.84 -6.75
C GLY A 87 -39.10 4.29 -8.18
N GLN A 88 -37.95 3.68 -8.49
CA GLN A 88 -37.64 3.06 -9.77
C GLN A 88 -37.41 1.56 -9.60
N THR A 89 -38.06 0.76 -10.45
CA THR A 89 -37.80 -0.68 -10.54
C THR A 89 -36.47 -0.94 -11.26
N TRP A 90 -35.62 -1.76 -10.63
CA TRP A 90 -34.39 -2.30 -11.19
C TRP A 90 -34.49 -3.81 -11.29
N THR A 91 -34.30 -4.35 -12.48
CA THR A 91 -34.20 -5.79 -12.73
C THR A 91 -32.77 -6.24 -12.49
N VAL A 92 -32.60 -7.22 -11.60
CA VAL A 92 -31.31 -7.83 -11.29
C VAL A 92 -31.17 -9.11 -12.08
N SER A 93 -30.08 -9.22 -12.85
CA SER A 93 -29.74 -10.41 -13.62
C SER A 93 -28.29 -10.83 -13.39
N GLU A 94 -28.01 -12.13 -13.45
CA GLU A 94 -26.65 -12.68 -13.35
C GLU A 94 -26.30 -13.49 -14.59
N ASP A 95 -25.08 -13.32 -15.11
CA ASP A 95 -24.52 -14.27 -16.06
C ASP A 95 -24.12 -15.53 -15.32
N LEU A 96 -24.95 -16.56 -15.41
CA LEU A 96 -24.70 -17.87 -14.80
C LEU A 96 -24.02 -18.84 -15.77
N SER A 97 -23.76 -18.44 -17.01
CA SER A 97 -23.07 -19.28 -18.00
C SER A 97 -21.58 -19.48 -17.65
N GLN A 98 -21.02 -18.56 -16.86
CA GLN A 98 -19.65 -18.59 -16.38
C GLN A 98 -19.59 -18.45 -14.87
N ARG A 99 -18.61 -19.12 -14.23
CA ARG A 99 -18.38 -19.00 -12.78
C ARG A 99 -18.14 -17.56 -12.33
N ASN A 100 -17.52 -16.74 -13.17
CA ASN A 100 -17.21 -15.32 -12.88
C ASN A 100 -18.15 -14.35 -13.59
N GLY A 101 -19.31 -14.82 -14.09
CA GLY A 101 -20.27 -13.96 -14.76
C GLY A 101 -20.77 -12.85 -13.82
N GLN A 102 -21.16 -11.72 -14.38
CA GLN A 102 -21.39 -10.48 -13.64
C GLN A 102 -22.83 -10.35 -13.14
N ILE A 103 -23.02 -9.54 -12.09
CA ILE A 103 -24.34 -9.11 -11.60
C ILE A 103 -24.67 -7.79 -12.27
N VAL A 104 -25.83 -7.68 -12.91
CA VAL A 104 -26.28 -6.46 -13.58
C VAL A 104 -27.61 -6.00 -13.00
N PHE A 105 -27.68 -4.73 -12.63
CA PHE A 105 -28.93 -4.04 -12.32
C PHE A 105 -29.32 -3.20 -13.53
N ALA A 106 -30.49 -3.43 -14.10
CA ALA A 106 -31.00 -2.70 -15.25
C ALA A 106 -32.31 -2.01 -14.91
N SER A 107 -32.39 -0.71 -15.13
CA SER A 107 -33.64 0.03 -14.94
C SER A 107 -34.49 0.00 -16.21
N LYS A 108 -35.80 0.26 -16.07
CA LYS A 108 -36.70 0.44 -17.22
C LYS A 108 -36.29 1.61 -18.14
N ALA A 109 -35.50 2.55 -17.63
CA ALA A 109 -34.98 3.68 -18.40
C ALA A 109 -33.73 3.33 -19.23
N GLY A 110 -33.23 2.09 -19.15
CA GLY A 110 -32.05 1.62 -19.87
C GLY A 110 -30.73 1.89 -19.15
N GLU A 111 -30.76 2.38 -17.91
CA GLU A 111 -29.57 2.54 -17.08
C GLU A 111 -29.11 1.17 -16.59
N GLN A 112 -27.80 0.92 -16.60
CA GLN A 112 -27.22 -0.31 -16.10
C GLN A 112 -26.14 -0.03 -15.06
N ARG A 113 -26.11 -0.86 -14.02
CA ARG A 113 -24.98 -0.98 -13.09
C ARG A 113 -24.45 -2.40 -13.18
N ILE A 114 -23.19 -2.53 -13.56
CA ILE A 114 -22.53 -3.82 -13.78
C ILE A 114 -21.53 -4.05 -12.65
N LEU A 115 -21.68 -5.17 -11.95
CA LEU A 115 -20.78 -5.61 -10.90
C LEU A 115 -20.08 -6.90 -11.35
N PRO A 116 -18.85 -6.82 -11.88
CA PRO A 116 -18.09 -8.01 -12.25
C PRO A 116 -17.74 -8.85 -11.02
N LYS A 117 -17.69 -10.16 -11.19
CA LYS A 117 -17.27 -11.11 -10.14
C LYS A 117 -15.85 -11.60 -10.45
N THR A 118 -14.92 -11.36 -9.55
CA THR A 118 -13.56 -11.91 -9.63
C THR A 118 -13.42 -13.07 -8.65
N ALA A 119 -12.54 -14.01 -8.98
CA ALA A 119 -12.07 -15.00 -8.03
C ALA A 119 -10.73 -15.56 -8.50
N GLU A 120 -9.75 -15.56 -7.60
CA GLU A 120 -8.42 -16.11 -7.81
C GLU A 120 -8.18 -17.25 -6.83
N LEU A 121 -7.46 -18.28 -7.29
CA LEU A 121 -7.05 -19.37 -6.44
C LEU A 121 -6.20 -18.86 -5.28
N TYR A 122 -6.65 -19.20 -4.08
CA TYR A 122 -6.04 -18.72 -2.84
C TYR A 122 -4.68 -19.39 -2.59
N ASP A 123 -4.66 -20.73 -2.59
CA ASP A 123 -3.44 -21.53 -2.55
C ASP A 123 -3.15 -22.09 -3.95
N ALA A 124 -2.30 -21.41 -4.72
CA ALA A 124 -1.96 -21.92 -6.04
C ALA A 124 -1.05 -23.16 -5.94
N PRO A 125 -1.37 -24.26 -6.65
CA PRO A 125 -0.47 -25.40 -6.77
C PRO A 125 0.79 -24.99 -7.54
N GLU A 126 1.83 -25.80 -7.38
CA GLU A 126 3.09 -25.61 -8.10
C GLU A 126 2.85 -25.64 -9.61
N ASN A 127 3.41 -24.65 -10.32
CA ASN A 127 3.30 -24.55 -11.75
C ASN A 127 4.27 -25.53 -12.43
N PRO A 128 3.82 -26.44 -13.32
CA PRO A 128 4.71 -27.39 -13.99
C PRO A 128 5.84 -26.74 -14.81
N LYS A 129 5.62 -25.52 -15.31
CA LYS A 129 6.59 -24.74 -16.10
C LYS A 129 7.56 -23.95 -15.22
N TYR A 130 7.11 -23.54 -14.04
CA TYR A 130 7.83 -22.67 -13.13
C TYR A 130 7.82 -23.29 -11.72
N PRO A 131 8.78 -24.17 -11.41
CA PRO A 131 8.84 -24.82 -10.10
C PRO A 131 9.06 -23.78 -9.00
N HIS A 132 8.58 -24.10 -7.80
CA HIS A 132 8.78 -23.24 -6.63
C HIS A 132 10.27 -22.97 -6.38
N TYR A 133 10.55 -21.81 -5.80
CA TYR A 133 11.87 -21.26 -5.56
C TYR A 133 12.72 -21.16 -6.84
N ALA A 134 12.06 -21.09 -8.01
CA ALA A 134 12.69 -21.16 -9.33
C ALA A 134 13.61 -22.40 -9.49
N GLY A 135 13.26 -23.51 -8.81
CA GLY A 135 14.01 -24.76 -8.80
C GLY A 135 15.25 -24.76 -7.90
N LEU A 136 15.44 -23.73 -7.07
CA LEU A 136 16.54 -23.64 -6.11
C LEU A 136 16.18 -24.36 -4.80
N ASP A 137 17.20 -24.72 -4.03
CA ASP A 137 17.01 -25.23 -2.67
C ASP A 137 16.47 -24.12 -1.75
N ARG A 138 15.36 -24.40 -1.05
CA ARG A 138 14.69 -23.43 -0.17
C ARG A 138 15.62 -22.92 0.94
N ALA A 139 16.38 -23.81 1.57
CA ALA A 139 17.26 -23.41 2.67
C ALA A 139 18.39 -22.50 2.17
N LYS A 140 18.92 -22.75 0.97
CA LYS A 140 19.86 -21.82 0.32
C LYS A 140 19.22 -20.46 0.02
N VAL A 141 18.01 -20.43 -0.56
CA VAL A 141 17.28 -19.17 -0.80
C VAL A 141 17.12 -18.36 0.48
N ALA A 142 16.88 -19.03 1.60
CA ALA A 142 16.64 -18.37 2.88
C ALA A 142 17.94 -17.91 3.59
N MET A 143 19.04 -18.66 3.45
CA MET A 143 20.28 -18.45 4.20
C MET A 143 21.36 -17.64 3.48
N GLU A 144 21.42 -17.70 2.15
CA GLU A 144 22.46 -17.01 1.38
C GLU A 144 22.33 -15.48 1.47
N LEU A 145 23.46 -14.78 1.45
CA LEU A 145 23.45 -13.31 1.47
C LEU A 145 22.81 -12.74 0.22
N GLU A 146 23.20 -13.22 -0.96
CA GLU A 146 22.63 -12.76 -2.22
C GLU A 146 21.14 -13.11 -2.34
N ASP A 147 20.37 -12.23 -2.96
CA ASP A 147 19.00 -12.50 -3.39
C ASP A 147 18.97 -13.43 -4.62
N LEU A 148 19.08 -14.73 -4.37
CA LEU A 148 19.13 -15.77 -5.41
C LEU A 148 17.89 -15.78 -6.31
N LEU A 149 16.71 -15.48 -5.76
CA LEU A 149 15.47 -15.44 -6.53
C LEU A 149 15.47 -14.26 -7.50
N ALA A 150 15.86 -13.07 -7.04
CA ALA A 150 16.00 -11.92 -7.93
C ALA A 150 17.03 -12.18 -9.03
N THR A 151 18.20 -12.74 -8.69
CA THR A 151 19.22 -13.12 -9.68
C THR A 151 18.68 -14.10 -10.72
N LYS A 152 17.89 -15.09 -10.30
CA LYS A 152 17.29 -16.07 -11.22
C LYS A 152 16.22 -15.47 -12.13
N LEU A 153 15.35 -14.61 -11.59
CA LEU A 153 14.23 -14.02 -12.31
C LEU A 153 14.66 -12.92 -13.29
N LEU A 154 15.74 -12.20 -12.97
CA LEU A 154 16.28 -11.10 -13.78
C LEU A 154 17.35 -11.54 -14.79
N GLN A 155 17.74 -12.82 -14.81
CA GLN A 155 18.84 -13.33 -15.65
C GLN A 155 18.66 -13.02 -17.16
N ASN A 156 17.42 -12.80 -17.60
CA ASN A 156 17.04 -12.53 -19.00
C ASN A 156 16.39 -11.14 -19.18
N GLY A 157 16.76 -10.17 -18.32
CA GLY A 157 16.17 -8.83 -18.27
C GLY A 157 14.83 -8.80 -17.53
N GLU A 158 13.90 -7.94 -17.98
CA GLU A 158 12.54 -7.82 -17.43
C GLU A 158 11.90 -9.21 -17.19
N PRO A 159 11.43 -9.48 -15.96
CA PRO A 159 10.83 -10.78 -15.61
C PRO A 159 9.41 -10.89 -16.18
N ALA A 160 9.02 -12.12 -16.55
CA ALA A 160 7.65 -12.40 -16.96
C ALA A 160 6.72 -12.49 -15.75
N GLU A 161 5.54 -11.88 -15.81
CA GLU A 161 4.61 -11.83 -14.66
C GLU A 161 4.18 -13.24 -14.22
N GLU A 162 3.91 -14.12 -15.19
CA GLU A 162 3.53 -15.52 -14.95
C GLU A 162 4.62 -16.27 -14.15
N GLN A 163 5.90 -16.04 -14.48
CA GLN A 163 7.01 -16.68 -13.79
C GLN A 163 7.14 -16.18 -12.35
N VAL A 164 7.06 -14.86 -12.15
CA VAL A 164 7.11 -14.27 -10.81
C VAL A 164 5.97 -14.82 -9.97
N ARG A 165 4.72 -14.80 -10.46
CA ARG A 165 3.52 -15.32 -9.79
C ARG A 165 3.58 -16.78 -9.35
N SER A 166 4.41 -17.60 -10.00
CA SER A 166 4.56 -19.03 -9.71
C SER A 166 5.79 -19.38 -8.86
N THR A 167 6.60 -18.40 -8.46
CA THR A 167 7.90 -18.67 -7.82
C THR A 167 7.79 -19.14 -6.37
N LEU A 168 6.85 -18.64 -5.58
CA LEU A 168 6.71 -18.98 -4.15
C LEU A 168 5.29 -19.48 -3.81
N PRO A 169 5.14 -20.20 -2.68
CA PRO A 169 3.83 -20.43 -2.07
C PRO A 169 3.09 -19.12 -1.77
N SER A 170 1.76 -19.18 -1.70
CA SER A 170 0.92 -18.00 -1.44
C SER A 170 0.97 -17.59 0.04
N ASN A 171 0.94 -16.27 0.28
CA ASN A 171 0.88 -15.72 1.63
C ASN A 171 -0.58 -15.60 2.11
N ARG A 172 -0.81 -15.77 3.42
CA ARG A 172 -2.10 -15.66 4.09
C ARG A 172 -2.06 -14.49 5.07
N LEU A 173 -3.20 -13.87 5.32
CA LEU A 173 -3.33 -12.93 6.43
C LEU A 173 -3.98 -13.63 7.62
N GLY A 174 -3.62 -13.24 8.85
CA GLY A 174 -4.24 -13.73 10.08
C GLY A 174 -4.12 -15.25 10.30
N GLN A 175 -4.45 -15.73 11.50
CA GLN A 175 -4.57 -17.18 11.74
C GLN A 175 -5.94 -17.72 11.32
N ASP A 176 -7.02 -16.93 11.50
CA ASP A 176 -8.42 -17.39 11.37
C ASP A 176 -9.27 -16.60 10.35
N TRP A 177 -8.70 -15.63 9.63
CA TRP A 177 -9.44 -14.78 8.68
C TRP A 177 -8.61 -14.46 7.45
N THR A 178 -9.22 -14.32 6.27
CA THR A 178 -8.48 -14.06 5.03
C THR A 178 -8.81 -12.71 4.39
N SER A 179 -9.91 -12.07 4.81
CA SER A 179 -10.24 -10.70 4.44
C SER A 179 -11.06 -10.00 5.54
N PHE A 180 -11.50 -8.77 5.28
CA PHE A 180 -12.37 -7.99 6.17
C PHE A 180 -13.22 -7.00 5.38
N VAL A 181 -14.40 -6.67 5.91
CA VAL A 181 -15.39 -5.75 5.31
C VAL A 181 -15.73 -4.61 6.28
N GLY A 182 -16.30 -3.53 5.77
CA GLY A 182 -16.50 -2.29 6.51
C GLY A 182 -17.18 -1.20 5.68
N ASN A 183 -17.41 -0.05 6.32
CA ASN A 183 -17.84 1.23 5.74
C ASN A 183 -16.95 2.35 6.32
N VAL A 184 -17.20 3.62 6.00
CA VAL A 184 -16.39 4.77 6.45
C VAL A 184 -16.80 5.21 7.85
N GLU A 185 -18.08 5.06 8.18
CA GLU A 185 -18.70 5.60 9.38
C GLU A 185 -18.33 4.83 10.65
N ALA A 186 -18.06 3.53 10.53
CA ALA A 186 -17.73 2.71 11.68
C ALA A 186 -16.29 2.91 12.18
N ASN A 187 -16.10 2.65 13.47
CA ASN A 187 -14.80 2.74 14.12
C ASN A 187 -13.95 1.46 13.96
N ASP A 188 -14.52 0.38 13.43
CA ASP A 188 -13.85 -0.90 13.29
C ASP A 188 -14.32 -1.65 12.05
N VAL A 189 -13.59 -2.71 11.67
CA VAL A 189 -13.94 -3.58 10.53
C VAL A 189 -14.46 -4.93 11.02
N MET A 190 -15.11 -5.69 10.14
CA MET A 190 -15.50 -7.08 10.39
C MET A 190 -14.59 -8.04 9.63
N THR A 191 -13.85 -8.88 10.35
CA THR A 191 -13.05 -9.96 9.75
C THR A 191 -13.94 -11.03 9.12
N VAL A 192 -13.44 -11.61 8.03
CA VAL A 192 -14.11 -12.63 7.22
C VAL A 192 -13.21 -13.86 7.14
N SER A 193 -13.73 -15.00 7.60
CA SER A 193 -13.06 -16.30 7.58
C SER A 193 -12.91 -16.85 6.16
N GLU A 194 -12.20 -17.98 6.04
CA GLU A 194 -12.09 -18.73 4.78
C GLU A 194 -13.45 -19.18 4.23
N THR A 195 -14.42 -19.49 5.09
CA THR A 195 -15.79 -19.90 4.70
C THR A 195 -16.69 -18.71 4.34
N GLY A 196 -16.19 -17.49 4.50
CA GLY A 196 -17.00 -16.29 4.38
C GLY A 196 -17.81 -15.98 5.65
N SER A 197 -17.47 -16.61 6.78
CA SER A 197 -18.12 -16.35 8.06
C SER A 197 -17.54 -15.12 8.74
N THR A 198 -18.35 -14.51 9.58
CA THR A 198 -17.95 -13.42 10.47
C THR A 198 -18.17 -13.85 11.91
N ARG A 199 -17.70 -13.04 12.88
CA ARG A 199 -17.91 -13.35 14.30
C ARG A 199 -19.40 -13.48 14.68
N SER A 200 -20.30 -12.88 13.91
CA SER A 200 -21.73 -12.82 14.21
C SER A 200 -22.60 -13.67 13.26
N TYR A 201 -22.04 -14.19 12.17
CA TYR A 201 -22.77 -14.96 11.17
C TYR A 201 -21.88 -16.07 10.60
N ALA A 202 -22.31 -17.33 10.75
CA ALA A 202 -21.60 -18.52 10.29
C ALA A 202 -22.24 -19.07 9.01
N THR A 203 -21.57 -18.87 7.88
CA THR A 203 -21.99 -19.31 6.54
C THR A 203 -22.12 -20.83 6.45
N GLU A 204 -21.21 -21.57 7.09
CA GLU A 204 -21.24 -23.03 7.15
C GLU A 204 -22.50 -23.64 7.79
N HIS A 205 -23.26 -22.87 8.58
CA HIS A 205 -24.54 -23.35 9.10
C HIS A 205 -25.65 -23.33 8.03
N THR A 206 -25.54 -22.44 7.05
CA THR A 206 -26.54 -22.29 5.98
C THR A 206 -26.23 -23.15 4.76
N MET A 207 -24.95 -23.47 4.56
CA MET A 207 -24.46 -24.26 3.43
C MET A 207 -23.35 -25.24 3.87
N PRO A 208 -23.62 -26.20 4.77
CA PRO A 208 -22.59 -27.10 5.30
C PRO A 208 -21.91 -27.95 4.22
N GLU A 209 -22.59 -28.20 3.10
CA GLU A 209 -22.09 -28.99 1.97
C GLU A 209 -20.80 -28.38 1.37
N MET A 210 -20.64 -27.05 1.43
CA MET A 210 -19.46 -26.37 0.87
C MET A 210 -18.16 -26.74 1.58
N LEU A 211 -18.23 -27.17 2.85
CA LEU A 211 -17.05 -27.53 3.66
C LEU A 211 -16.28 -28.72 3.07
N ALA A 212 -16.92 -29.56 2.26
CA ALA A 212 -16.27 -30.66 1.56
C ALA A 212 -15.32 -30.20 0.43
N TYR A 213 -15.40 -28.92 0.03
CA TYR A 213 -14.78 -28.40 -1.20
C TYR A 213 -13.78 -27.24 -0.96
N GLY A 214 -13.18 -27.19 0.23
CA GLY A 214 -12.26 -26.11 0.63
C GLY A 214 -10.86 -26.16 0.02
N GLN A 215 -10.47 -27.25 -0.65
CA GLN A 215 -9.11 -27.45 -1.18
C GLN A 215 -8.77 -26.47 -2.31
N ASP A 216 -9.64 -26.38 -3.33
CA ASP A 216 -9.45 -25.53 -4.51
C ASP A 216 -10.21 -24.20 -4.41
N LYS A 217 -10.41 -23.71 -3.18
CA LYS A 217 -11.20 -22.50 -2.95
C LYS A 217 -10.57 -21.29 -3.62
N THR A 218 -11.41 -20.44 -4.18
CA THR A 218 -10.98 -19.17 -4.79
C THR A 218 -11.63 -18.01 -4.08
N GLU A 219 -10.92 -16.88 -4.01
CA GLU A 219 -11.40 -15.67 -3.37
C GLU A 219 -11.31 -14.47 -4.32
N GLY A 220 -12.21 -13.51 -4.17
CA GLY A 220 -12.19 -12.28 -4.96
C GLY A 220 -13.25 -11.30 -4.51
N TYR A 221 -13.76 -10.52 -5.46
CA TYR A 221 -14.69 -9.43 -5.21
C TYR A 221 -15.89 -9.45 -6.13
N VAL A 222 -16.97 -8.84 -5.65
CA VAL A 222 -18.09 -8.36 -6.48
C VAL A 222 -17.91 -6.85 -6.69
N GLY A 223 -17.99 -6.39 -7.93
CA GLY A 223 -17.72 -5.00 -8.30
C GLY A 223 -16.25 -4.72 -8.63
N GLY A 224 -15.45 -5.77 -8.88
CA GLY A 224 -14.04 -5.68 -9.29
C GLY A 224 -13.09 -5.33 -8.14
N TRP A 225 -13.22 -4.13 -7.59
CA TRP A 225 -12.39 -3.59 -6.50
C TRP A 225 -13.18 -3.25 -5.24
N MET A 226 -14.50 -3.29 -5.28
CA MET A 226 -15.30 -2.95 -4.11
C MET A 226 -15.13 -4.02 -3.02
N PRO A 227 -15.13 -3.67 -1.73
CA PRO A 227 -14.88 -4.60 -0.62
C PRO A 227 -16.10 -5.52 -0.33
N ALA A 228 -16.72 -6.07 -1.38
CA ALA A 228 -17.71 -7.13 -1.32
C ALA A 228 -17.02 -8.47 -1.58
N VAL A 229 -16.55 -9.08 -0.50
CA VAL A 229 -15.75 -10.30 -0.50
C VAL A 229 -16.56 -11.45 -1.08
N ARG A 230 -15.94 -12.17 -2.01
CA ARG A 230 -16.48 -13.36 -2.65
C ARG A 230 -15.62 -14.57 -2.35
N LYS A 231 -16.23 -15.67 -1.93
CA LYS A 231 -15.61 -16.98 -1.73
C LYS A 231 -16.27 -17.97 -2.67
N VAL A 232 -15.50 -18.85 -3.31
CA VAL A 232 -16.01 -19.86 -4.22
C VAL A 232 -15.40 -21.22 -3.89
N PHE A 233 -16.25 -22.24 -3.76
CA PHE A 233 -15.89 -23.61 -3.44
C PHE A 233 -16.28 -24.50 -4.63
N PRO A 234 -15.35 -24.77 -5.56
CA PRO A 234 -15.64 -25.58 -6.73
C PRO A 234 -15.82 -27.06 -6.36
N VAL A 235 -16.79 -27.73 -6.98
CA VAL A 235 -16.96 -29.19 -6.82
C VAL A 235 -15.94 -29.90 -7.71
N PRO A 236 -15.07 -30.78 -7.16
CA PRO A 236 -14.07 -31.49 -7.95
C PRO A 236 -14.68 -32.27 -9.11
N GLY A 237 -14.08 -32.16 -10.29
CA GLY A 237 -14.55 -32.84 -11.50
C GLY A 237 -15.74 -32.17 -12.20
N SER A 238 -16.20 -31.00 -11.73
CA SER A 238 -17.26 -30.22 -12.36
C SER A 238 -16.86 -28.76 -12.55
N GLU A 239 -16.91 -28.27 -13.79
CA GLU A 239 -16.71 -26.84 -14.07
C GLU A 239 -17.97 -26.01 -13.83
N LYS A 240 -19.14 -26.67 -13.78
CA LYS A 240 -20.46 -26.02 -13.70
C LYS A 240 -21.17 -26.24 -12.37
N GLU A 241 -20.48 -26.79 -11.39
CA GLU A 241 -21.00 -26.96 -10.04
C GLU A 241 -20.05 -26.36 -9.00
N TYR A 242 -20.58 -25.44 -8.20
CA TYR A 242 -19.80 -24.76 -7.17
C TYR A 242 -20.71 -24.10 -6.13
N TYR A 243 -20.15 -23.85 -4.95
CA TYR A 243 -20.77 -23.01 -3.93
C TYR A 243 -20.12 -21.64 -3.91
N GLU A 244 -20.88 -20.61 -3.56
CA GLU A 244 -20.41 -19.24 -3.50
C GLU A 244 -20.93 -18.56 -2.23
N THR A 245 -20.06 -17.77 -1.60
CA THR A 245 -20.43 -16.84 -0.54
C THR A 245 -20.08 -15.42 -0.95
N ILE A 246 -21.00 -14.47 -0.81
CA ILE A 246 -20.77 -13.03 -0.95
C ILE A 246 -21.04 -12.36 0.39
N ILE A 247 -20.09 -11.54 0.86
CA ILE A 247 -20.20 -10.76 2.10
C ILE A 247 -19.77 -9.32 1.85
N PHE A 248 -20.54 -8.35 2.33
CA PHE A 248 -20.16 -6.94 2.33
C PHE A 248 -20.69 -6.21 3.57
N GLY A 249 -20.06 -5.09 3.92
CA GLY A 249 -20.52 -4.20 4.99
C GLY A 249 -21.77 -3.43 4.56
N ASP A 250 -22.75 -3.35 5.46
CA ASP A 250 -23.95 -2.53 5.28
C ASP A 250 -23.59 -1.05 5.41
N VAL A 251 -23.69 -0.33 4.29
CA VAL A 251 -23.31 1.09 4.18
C VAL A 251 -24.41 2.04 4.62
N GLU A 252 -25.63 1.55 4.84
CA GLU A 252 -26.74 2.35 5.37
C GLU A 252 -26.88 2.19 6.89
N ASN A 253 -26.11 1.29 7.51
CA ASN A 253 -26.20 1.04 8.93
C ASN A 253 -25.41 2.09 9.75
N PRO A 254 -26.04 2.74 10.75
CA PRO A 254 -25.40 3.80 11.52
C PRO A 254 -24.60 3.31 12.74
N ASP A 255 -24.46 2.00 12.97
CA ASP A 255 -23.75 1.45 14.14
C ASP A 255 -22.25 1.80 14.06
N PRO A 256 -21.71 2.59 15.01
CA PRO A 256 -20.33 3.03 14.96
C PRO A 256 -19.33 1.99 15.48
N PHE A 257 -19.78 0.87 16.07
CA PHE A 257 -18.90 -0.11 16.72
C PHE A 257 -18.89 -1.46 16.01
N GLN A 258 -20.00 -1.86 15.41
CA GLN A 258 -20.10 -3.12 14.69
C GLN A 258 -20.51 -2.88 13.24
N ILE A 259 -19.66 -3.30 12.30
CA ILE A 259 -20.05 -3.44 10.91
C ILE A 259 -21.15 -4.50 10.82
N ARG A 260 -22.36 -4.04 10.51
CA ARG A 260 -23.42 -4.92 10.02
C ARG A 260 -23.03 -5.43 8.64
N THR A 261 -23.29 -6.70 8.39
CA THR A 261 -22.88 -7.39 7.17
C THR A 261 -24.07 -8.04 6.49
N TRP A 262 -24.06 -8.00 5.17
CA TRP A 262 -24.96 -8.75 4.30
C TRP A 262 -24.25 -10.00 3.78
N HIS A 263 -24.98 -11.10 3.70
CA HIS A 263 -24.47 -12.42 3.29
C HIS A 263 -25.37 -13.03 2.24
N ARG A 264 -24.78 -13.65 1.23
CA ARG A 264 -25.44 -14.59 0.32
C ARG A 264 -24.61 -15.86 0.22
N SER A 265 -25.22 -17.01 0.48
CA SER A 265 -24.66 -18.34 0.20
C SER A 265 -25.46 -19.00 -0.91
N ALA A 266 -24.83 -19.43 -1.99
CA ALA A 266 -25.50 -20.00 -3.15
C ALA A 266 -24.83 -21.29 -3.64
N HIS A 267 -25.62 -22.23 -4.15
CA HIS A 267 -25.17 -23.42 -4.87
C HIS A 267 -25.56 -23.27 -6.33
N PHE A 268 -24.58 -23.42 -7.21
CA PHE A 268 -24.75 -23.36 -8.66
C PHE A 268 -24.57 -24.74 -9.24
N LEU A 269 -25.45 -25.13 -10.16
CA LEU A 269 -25.39 -26.38 -10.89
C LEU A 269 -25.85 -26.16 -12.34
N ASN A 270 -24.98 -26.48 -13.30
CA ASN A 270 -25.26 -26.41 -14.74
C ASN A 270 -25.78 -25.05 -15.21
N GLY A 271 -25.19 -23.97 -14.69
CA GLY A 271 -25.55 -22.59 -15.05
C GLY A 271 -26.86 -22.10 -14.41
N LYS A 272 -27.31 -22.73 -13.33
CA LYS A 272 -28.47 -22.29 -12.55
C LYS A 272 -28.12 -22.17 -11.07
N MET A 273 -28.71 -21.19 -10.39
CA MET A 273 -28.65 -21.06 -8.94
C MET A 273 -29.73 -21.96 -8.33
N VAL A 274 -29.36 -23.15 -7.85
CA VAL A 274 -30.31 -24.18 -7.39
C VAL A 274 -30.69 -24.02 -5.91
N LYS A 275 -29.89 -23.30 -5.13
CA LYS A 275 -30.15 -22.94 -3.73
C LYS A 275 -29.51 -21.58 -3.44
N ALA A 276 -30.21 -20.72 -2.72
CA ALA A 276 -29.67 -19.45 -2.22
C ALA A 276 -30.22 -19.17 -0.81
N VAL A 277 -29.34 -18.74 0.09
CA VAL A 277 -29.67 -18.34 1.45
C VAL A 277 -29.07 -16.97 1.72
N TYR A 278 -29.87 -16.08 2.29
CA TYR A 278 -29.48 -14.70 2.59
C TYR A 278 -29.40 -14.49 4.10
N GLY A 279 -28.47 -13.64 4.53
CA GLY A 279 -28.18 -13.35 5.93
C GLY A 279 -27.85 -11.89 6.18
N GLN A 280 -28.15 -11.39 7.39
CA GLN A 280 -27.84 -10.02 7.80
C GLN A 280 -27.30 -10.00 9.23
N SER A 281 -25.98 -9.96 9.38
CA SER A 281 -25.20 -9.84 10.62
C SER A 281 -25.38 -10.90 11.70
N TYR A 282 -26.59 -11.41 11.94
CA TYR A 282 -26.93 -12.44 12.91
C TYR A 282 -27.83 -13.49 12.28
N VAL A 283 -27.79 -14.71 12.81
CA VAL A 283 -28.71 -15.78 12.40
C VAL A 283 -30.12 -15.48 12.91
N THR A 284 -31.14 -15.85 12.11
CA THR A 284 -32.53 -15.79 12.56
C THR A 284 -32.72 -16.75 13.73
N PHE A 285 -33.07 -16.23 14.91
CA PHE A 285 -33.17 -16.98 16.16
C PHE A 285 -34.36 -17.98 16.23
N SER A 286 -35.19 -18.12 15.19
CA SER A 286 -36.47 -18.83 15.26
C SER A 286 -36.67 -19.82 14.09
N PRO A 287 -37.36 -20.96 14.31
CA PRO A 287 -37.82 -21.85 13.24
C PRO A 287 -38.96 -21.24 12.40
N LEU A 288 -39.47 -20.06 12.76
CA LEU A 288 -40.43 -19.33 11.95
C LEU A 288 -39.75 -18.79 10.66
N PRO A 289 -40.40 -18.88 9.49
CA PRO A 289 -39.93 -18.23 8.28
C PRO A 289 -39.70 -16.74 8.53
N GLY A 290 -38.53 -16.21 8.17
CA GLY A 290 -38.19 -14.80 8.45
C GLY A 290 -36.70 -14.45 8.31
N GLY A 291 -35.97 -15.15 7.44
CA GLY A 291 -34.63 -14.69 7.03
C GLY A 291 -34.71 -13.37 6.25
N PRO A 292 -33.59 -12.67 6.05
CA PRO A 292 -33.58 -11.44 5.25
C PRO A 292 -34.15 -11.67 3.85
N ASP A 293 -34.99 -10.74 3.41
CA ASP A 293 -35.57 -10.73 2.07
C ASP A 293 -34.45 -10.66 1.00
N PRO A 294 -34.42 -11.56 0.00
CA PRO A 294 -33.51 -11.46 -1.13
C PRO A 294 -33.51 -10.06 -1.79
N ALA A 295 -34.67 -9.42 -1.91
CA ALA A 295 -34.76 -8.08 -2.49
C ALA A 295 -34.02 -7.05 -1.63
N ALA A 296 -34.03 -7.20 -0.30
CA ALA A 296 -33.28 -6.33 0.61
C ALA A 296 -31.76 -6.50 0.44
N PHE A 297 -31.27 -7.73 0.24
CA PHE A 297 -29.85 -7.98 -0.06
C PHE A 297 -29.41 -7.27 -1.34
N TYR A 298 -30.18 -7.39 -2.43
CA TYR A 298 -29.82 -6.75 -3.71
C TYR A 298 -29.98 -5.23 -3.68
N ARG A 299 -30.96 -4.69 -2.92
CA ARG A 299 -31.04 -3.25 -2.63
C ARG A 299 -29.78 -2.78 -1.88
N ALA A 300 -29.37 -3.50 -0.85
CA ALA A 300 -28.17 -3.18 -0.09
C ALA A 300 -26.91 -3.27 -0.96
N LEU A 301 -26.80 -4.26 -1.85
CA LEU A 301 -25.68 -4.39 -2.78
C LEU A 301 -25.64 -3.24 -3.80
N PHE A 302 -26.79 -2.78 -4.29
CA PHE A 302 -26.87 -1.60 -5.15
C PHE A 302 -26.40 -0.34 -4.42
N LYS A 303 -26.91 -0.10 -3.20
CA LYS A 303 -26.51 1.05 -2.38
C LYS A 303 -25.04 0.99 -1.96
N PHE A 304 -24.53 -0.20 -1.66
CA PHE A 304 -23.11 -0.47 -1.43
C PHE A 304 -22.25 -0.05 -2.64
N ALA A 305 -22.67 -0.42 -3.85
CA ALA A 305 -21.95 -0.03 -5.05
C ALA A 305 -21.97 1.49 -5.29
N GLU A 306 -23.11 2.16 -5.07
CA GLU A 306 -23.21 3.63 -5.13
C GLU A 306 -22.28 4.30 -4.14
N TYR A 307 -22.28 3.79 -2.93
CA TYR A 307 -21.49 4.29 -1.82
C TYR A 307 -20.00 4.27 -2.16
N TRP A 308 -19.45 3.11 -2.57
CA TRP A 308 -18.03 3.03 -2.87
C TRP A 308 -17.64 3.82 -4.12
N GLN A 309 -18.48 3.83 -5.15
CA GLN A 309 -18.26 4.68 -6.34
C GLN A 309 -18.15 6.16 -5.95
N LYS A 310 -19.03 6.64 -5.08
CA LYS A 310 -18.99 8.01 -4.57
C LYS A 310 -17.69 8.30 -3.82
N HIS A 311 -17.22 7.38 -2.97
CA HIS A 311 -15.98 7.57 -2.21
C HIS A 311 -14.70 7.50 -3.06
N MET A 312 -14.77 6.95 -4.28
CA MET A 312 -13.66 6.90 -5.23
C MET A 312 -13.78 7.89 -6.38
N ALA A 313 -14.77 8.80 -6.34
CA ALA A 313 -15.07 9.73 -7.43
C ALA A 313 -13.94 10.72 -7.75
N ASP A 314 -13.09 11.02 -6.77
CA ASP A 314 -11.98 11.97 -6.88
C ASP A 314 -10.66 11.34 -7.35
N LYS A 315 -10.61 10.00 -7.42
CA LYS A 315 -9.42 9.26 -7.86
C LYS A 315 -9.21 9.47 -9.36
N VAL A 316 -7.97 9.78 -9.73
CA VAL A 316 -7.49 9.80 -11.12
C VAL A 316 -7.88 8.53 -11.89
N ALA A 317 -8.34 8.74 -13.12
CA ALA A 317 -8.71 7.68 -14.05
C ALA A 317 -7.46 7.01 -14.63
N VAL A 318 -7.45 5.68 -14.65
CA VAL A 318 -6.38 4.87 -15.21
C VAL A 318 -6.97 3.67 -15.96
N SER A 319 -6.43 3.39 -17.14
CA SER A 319 -6.77 2.21 -17.96
C SER A 319 -5.51 1.40 -18.19
N LEU A 320 -5.55 0.13 -17.78
CA LEU A 320 -4.44 -0.81 -17.90
C LEU A 320 -4.90 -2.08 -18.64
N PRO A 321 -4.01 -2.76 -19.39
CA PRO A 321 -4.35 -3.96 -20.14
C PRO A 321 -4.93 -5.11 -19.31
N ASP A 322 -4.43 -5.24 -18.08
CA ASP A 322 -5.00 -6.05 -16.99
C ASP A 322 -5.65 -5.10 -15.98
N ARG A 323 -7.00 -5.06 -16.00
CA ARG A 323 -7.84 -4.21 -15.13
C ARG A 323 -7.60 -4.48 -13.64
N SER A 324 -7.13 -5.67 -13.27
CA SER A 324 -6.93 -5.99 -11.86
C SER A 324 -5.85 -5.13 -11.19
N TRP A 325 -4.90 -4.56 -11.95
CA TRP A 325 -3.96 -3.55 -11.41
C TRP A 325 -4.67 -2.26 -11.02
N SER A 326 -5.57 -1.75 -11.86
CA SER A 326 -6.38 -0.55 -11.54
C SER A 326 -7.43 -0.81 -10.45
N ASP A 327 -7.95 -2.04 -10.39
CA ASP A 327 -8.85 -2.46 -9.33
C ASP A 327 -8.11 -2.53 -7.99
N MET A 328 -6.91 -3.09 -7.95
CA MET A 328 -6.06 -3.16 -6.75
C MET A 328 -5.72 -1.77 -6.19
N VAL A 329 -5.49 -0.78 -7.07
CA VAL A 329 -5.33 0.62 -6.66
C VAL A 329 -6.59 1.16 -5.97
N SER A 330 -7.75 0.94 -6.58
CA SER A 330 -9.04 1.43 -6.03
C SER A 330 -9.38 0.74 -4.70
N TYR A 331 -9.11 -0.55 -4.62
CA TYR A 331 -9.30 -1.35 -3.42
C TYR A 331 -8.41 -0.87 -2.26
N ALA A 332 -7.15 -0.51 -2.53
CA ALA A 332 -6.26 0.03 -1.49
C ALA A 332 -6.82 1.30 -0.84
N PHE A 333 -7.42 2.20 -1.63
CA PHE A 333 -8.09 3.39 -1.13
C PHE A 333 -9.39 3.09 -0.38
N ALA A 334 -10.18 2.13 -0.84
CA ALA A 334 -11.34 1.66 -0.09
C ALA A 334 -10.92 1.12 1.27
N LYS A 335 -9.83 0.35 1.34
CA LYS A 335 -9.28 -0.20 2.59
C LYS A 335 -8.76 0.86 3.54
N GLU A 336 -8.07 1.87 3.03
CA GLU A 336 -7.68 3.03 3.82
C GLU A 336 -8.90 3.66 4.49
N LEU A 337 -9.95 3.94 3.72
CA LEU A 337 -11.18 4.54 4.23
C LEU A 337 -11.89 3.66 5.26
N MET A 338 -11.93 2.34 5.06
CA MET A 338 -12.57 1.39 5.98
C MET A 338 -11.84 1.25 7.32
N VAL A 339 -10.51 1.29 7.29
CA VAL A 339 -9.68 1.04 8.47
C VAL A 339 -9.57 2.30 9.34
N ARG A 340 -9.70 3.48 8.74
CA ARG A 340 -9.72 4.77 9.44
C ARG A 340 -11.12 5.05 9.99
N PRO A 341 -11.32 5.16 11.32
CA PRO A 341 -12.57 5.66 11.86
C PRO A 341 -12.98 7.00 11.23
N GLY A 342 -14.22 7.06 10.72
CA GLY A 342 -14.74 8.23 10.00
C GLY A 342 -13.99 8.53 8.69
N GLY A 343 -13.21 7.58 8.17
CA GLY A 343 -12.39 7.73 6.96
C GLY A 343 -11.11 8.56 7.11
N VAL A 344 -10.84 9.13 8.29
CA VAL A 344 -9.74 10.10 8.48
C VAL A 344 -8.78 9.73 9.62
N TYR A 345 -9.28 9.22 10.75
CA TYR A 345 -8.44 8.95 11.92
C TYR A 345 -7.43 7.84 11.60
N PRO A 346 -6.11 8.06 11.79
CA PRO A 346 -5.10 7.08 11.40
C PRO A 346 -5.19 5.81 12.24
N ARG A 347 -5.13 4.67 11.57
CA ARG A 347 -5.04 3.35 12.18
C ARG A 347 -4.11 2.48 11.38
N TYR A 348 -3.17 1.83 12.08
CA TYR A 348 -2.10 1.06 11.45
C TYR A 348 -2.62 -0.24 10.82
N GLY A 349 -3.37 -1.04 11.61
CA GLY A 349 -3.89 -2.35 11.21
C GLY A 349 -5.42 -2.40 11.15
N ALA A 350 -5.96 -3.50 10.60
CA ALA A 350 -7.38 -3.68 10.38
C ALA A 350 -8.16 -4.13 11.62
N TRP A 351 -7.52 -4.86 12.54
CA TRP A 351 -8.20 -5.53 13.65
C TRP A 351 -7.50 -5.24 14.99
N ASP A 352 -8.27 -5.27 16.07
CA ASP A 352 -7.89 -5.06 17.48
C ASP A 352 -8.04 -3.62 17.98
N ARG A 353 -8.71 -3.50 19.14
CA ARG A 353 -8.79 -2.28 19.94
C ARG A 353 -7.40 -1.88 20.46
N TYR A 354 -6.47 -2.83 20.55
CA TYR A 354 -5.06 -2.57 20.88
C TYR A 354 -4.39 -1.57 19.92
N TYR A 355 -4.77 -1.57 18.63
CA TYR A 355 -4.22 -0.64 17.63
C TYR A 355 -4.99 0.68 17.52
N ALA A 356 -5.98 0.93 18.37
CA ALA A 356 -6.85 2.12 18.31
C ALA A 356 -6.50 3.14 19.42
N ALA A 357 -5.22 3.51 19.51
CA ALA A 357 -4.70 4.47 20.49
C ALA A 357 -3.46 5.21 19.93
N PRO A 358 -3.11 6.40 20.47
CA PRO A 358 -2.05 7.25 19.90
C PRO A 358 -0.69 6.55 19.74
N GLU A 359 -0.32 5.64 20.63
CA GLU A 359 0.93 4.88 20.57
C GLU A 359 1.15 4.11 19.25
N PHE A 360 0.07 3.81 18.50
CA PHE A 360 0.10 3.21 17.16
C PHE A 360 -0.49 4.15 16.09
N SER A 361 -1.58 4.83 16.40
CA SER A 361 -2.27 5.73 15.46
C SER A 361 -1.44 6.95 15.09
N GLY A 362 -0.55 7.41 15.97
CA GLY A 362 0.39 8.49 15.68
C GLY A 362 1.57 8.08 14.81
N PHE A 363 1.68 6.80 14.43
CA PHE A 363 2.80 6.28 13.65
C PHE A 363 2.95 7.02 12.32
N GLN A 364 4.15 7.58 12.09
CA GLN A 364 4.38 8.52 10.99
C GLN A 364 4.16 7.87 9.64
N ASP A 365 4.55 6.61 9.46
CA ASP A 365 4.35 5.89 8.20
C ASP A 365 2.87 5.76 7.81
N VAL A 366 1.93 5.70 8.76
CA VAL A 366 0.48 5.71 8.47
C VAL A 366 0.05 7.06 7.89
N PHE A 367 0.67 8.14 8.36
CA PHE A 367 0.41 9.49 7.87
C PHE A 367 1.12 9.77 6.54
N THR A 368 2.42 9.49 6.43
CA THR A 368 3.23 9.85 5.27
C THR A 368 2.87 9.03 4.03
N SER A 369 2.62 7.73 4.17
CA SER A 369 2.16 6.89 3.04
C SER A 369 0.80 7.36 2.51
N SER A 370 -0.16 7.60 3.41
CA SER A 370 -1.51 8.09 3.10
C SER A 370 -1.53 9.47 2.44
N LEU A 371 -0.79 10.43 3.01
CA LEU A 371 -0.71 11.77 2.46
C LEU A 371 -0.07 11.75 1.07
N SER A 372 1.03 11.02 0.90
CA SER A 372 1.75 10.93 -0.37
C SER A 372 0.86 10.37 -1.48
N VAL A 373 0.21 9.22 -1.23
CA VAL A 373 -0.55 8.52 -2.26
C VAL A 373 -1.85 9.26 -2.63
N ASN A 374 -2.57 9.83 -1.64
CA ASN A 374 -3.78 10.60 -1.93
C ASN A 374 -3.46 11.87 -2.73
N LEU A 375 -2.33 12.53 -2.46
CA LEU A 375 -1.84 13.65 -3.28
C LEU A 375 -1.55 13.22 -4.72
N GLU A 376 -0.81 12.13 -4.93
CA GLU A 376 -0.42 11.71 -6.27
C GLU A 376 -1.58 11.18 -7.13
N TRP A 377 -2.65 10.71 -6.50
CA TRP A 377 -3.87 10.24 -7.16
C TRP A 377 -4.98 11.29 -7.24
N GLY A 378 -4.71 12.54 -6.85
CA GLY A 378 -5.64 13.67 -6.99
C GLY A 378 -6.76 13.73 -5.95
N ARG A 379 -6.68 12.89 -4.92
CA ARG A 379 -7.63 12.80 -3.81
C ARG A 379 -7.34 13.88 -2.77
N PHE A 380 -7.34 15.13 -3.23
CA PHE A 380 -6.86 16.29 -2.47
C PHE A 380 -7.71 16.58 -1.23
N GLU A 381 -9.02 16.35 -1.29
CA GLU A 381 -9.90 16.47 -0.13
C GLU A 381 -9.54 15.46 0.96
N GLN A 382 -9.30 14.20 0.59
CA GLN A 382 -8.84 13.17 1.52
C GLN A 382 -7.44 13.50 2.08
N ALA A 383 -6.51 13.95 1.23
CA ALA A 383 -5.17 14.36 1.65
C ALA A 383 -5.22 15.50 2.68
N LYS A 384 -6.07 16.51 2.45
CA LYS A 384 -6.32 17.61 3.38
C LYS A 384 -6.89 17.08 4.70
N ALA A 385 -7.92 16.24 4.65
CA ALA A 385 -8.57 15.70 5.84
C ALA A 385 -7.59 14.89 6.71
N VAL A 386 -6.74 14.07 6.10
CA VAL A 386 -5.67 13.31 6.78
C VAL A 386 -4.65 14.26 7.42
N LEU A 387 -4.20 15.29 6.70
CA LEU A 387 -3.27 16.30 7.21
C LEU A 387 -3.86 17.05 8.42
N GLU A 388 -5.07 17.59 8.27
CA GLU A 388 -5.72 18.35 9.33
C GLU A 388 -5.97 17.47 10.57
N ASN A 389 -6.41 16.23 10.39
CA ASN A 389 -6.59 15.29 11.49
C ASN A 389 -5.26 15.02 12.21
N TYR A 390 -4.21 14.68 11.47
CA TYR A 390 -2.91 14.34 12.04
C TYR A 390 -2.30 15.51 12.81
N TYR A 391 -2.25 16.70 12.21
CA TYR A 391 -1.71 17.90 12.86
C TYR A 391 -2.58 18.44 13.99
N THR A 392 -3.88 18.13 14.01
CA THR A 392 -4.75 18.50 15.13
C THR A 392 -4.53 17.60 16.34
N LEU A 393 -4.53 16.28 16.13
CA LEU A 393 -4.61 15.30 17.21
C LEU A 393 -3.26 14.73 17.64
N PHE A 394 -2.31 14.59 16.71
CA PHE A 394 -1.08 13.83 16.94
C PHE A 394 0.16 14.71 17.03
N VAL A 395 0.20 15.87 16.37
CA VAL A 395 1.35 16.78 16.47
C VAL A 395 1.17 17.73 17.65
N SER A 396 2.09 17.71 18.61
CA SER A 396 2.11 18.61 19.76
C SER A 396 2.49 20.05 19.35
N PRO A 397 2.26 21.07 20.20
CA PRO A 397 2.80 22.41 19.96
C PRO A 397 4.32 22.47 19.81
N GLY A 398 5.04 21.49 20.38
CA GLY A 398 6.49 21.34 20.25
C GLY A 398 6.97 20.65 18.97
N GLY A 399 6.04 20.23 18.09
CA GLY A 399 6.35 19.56 16.82
C GLY A 399 6.57 18.05 16.93
N ASP A 400 6.70 17.52 18.15
CA ASP A 400 6.79 16.09 18.42
C ASP A 400 5.42 15.42 18.29
N ILE A 401 5.39 14.11 18.12
CA ILE A 401 4.19 13.34 17.80
C ILE A 401 3.70 12.51 18.98
N ALA A 402 2.39 12.34 19.07
CA ALA A 402 1.72 11.44 20.01
C ALA A 402 1.85 10.00 19.51
N MET A 403 3.04 9.43 19.65
CA MET A 403 3.39 8.08 19.26
C MET A 403 4.51 7.54 20.16
N ARG A 404 4.59 6.22 20.37
CA ARG A 404 5.50 5.63 21.38
C ARG A 404 6.98 5.90 21.10
N GLY A 405 7.40 5.89 19.83
CA GLY A 405 8.80 5.98 19.40
C GLY A 405 8.88 6.71 18.05
N PRO A 406 9.03 8.04 18.03
CA PRO A 406 9.13 8.80 16.79
C PRO A 406 10.36 8.40 15.99
N GLU A 407 10.21 8.46 14.67
CA GLU A 407 11.23 8.09 13.71
C GLU A 407 11.86 9.36 13.13
N THR A 408 13.16 9.49 13.32
CA THR A 408 13.87 10.75 13.08
C THR A 408 13.79 11.16 11.60
N GLY A 409 13.98 10.21 10.68
CA GLY A 409 13.86 10.44 9.24
C GLY A 409 12.47 10.90 8.81
N GLN A 410 11.41 10.40 9.45
CA GLN A 410 10.03 10.68 9.08
C GLN A 410 9.60 12.13 9.37
N PHE A 411 10.27 12.83 10.29
CA PHE A 411 10.09 14.29 10.42
C PHE A 411 10.51 15.01 9.14
N GLY A 412 11.64 14.60 8.54
CA GLY A 412 12.11 15.14 7.26
C GLY A 412 11.17 14.81 6.10
N LEU A 413 10.72 13.55 6.01
CA LEU A 413 9.73 13.14 5.00
C LEU A 413 8.42 13.92 5.14
N THR A 414 7.95 14.13 6.37
CA THR A 414 6.75 14.94 6.66
C THR A 414 6.88 16.35 6.10
N LEU A 415 7.99 17.04 6.35
CA LEU A 415 8.23 18.39 5.82
C LEU A 415 8.23 18.41 4.27
N SER A 416 8.83 17.41 3.64
CA SER A 416 8.81 17.26 2.18
C SER A 416 7.39 17.04 1.64
N LEU A 417 6.57 16.22 2.30
CA LEU A 417 5.18 15.98 1.90
C LEU A 417 4.28 17.21 2.10
N LEU A 418 4.53 18.03 3.12
CA LEU A 418 3.81 19.31 3.28
C LEU A 418 4.15 20.29 2.15
N ALA A 419 5.42 20.33 1.72
CA ALA A 419 5.80 21.11 0.55
C ALA A 419 5.10 20.60 -0.71
N LYS A 420 5.07 19.27 -0.91
CA LYS A 420 4.34 18.63 -2.01
C LYS A 420 2.84 18.93 -1.95
N TYR A 421 2.23 18.92 -0.77
CA TYR A 421 0.83 19.31 -0.58
C TYR A 421 0.58 20.73 -1.09
N ALA A 422 1.40 21.71 -0.67
CA ALA A 422 1.28 23.09 -1.13
C ALA A 422 1.46 23.22 -2.65
N LEU A 423 2.41 22.48 -3.24
CA LEU A 423 2.69 22.50 -4.67
C LEU A 423 1.55 21.88 -5.51
N TYR A 424 0.96 20.78 -5.04
CA TYR A 424 -0.06 20.04 -5.79
C TYR A 424 -1.45 20.68 -5.66
N THR A 425 -1.76 21.27 -4.50
CA THR A 425 -3.09 21.78 -4.19
C THR A 425 -3.20 23.30 -4.26
N GLY A 426 -2.09 24.02 -4.08
CA GLY A 426 -2.10 25.46 -3.85
C GLY A 426 -2.65 25.89 -2.48
N ASP A 427 -3.09 24.95 -1.63
CA ASP A 427 -3.73 25.25 -0.34
C ASP A 427 -2.70 25.57 0.75
N THR A 428 -2.14 26.77 0.68
CA THR A 428 -1.24 27.29 1.72
C THR A 428 -1.97 27.68 3.01
N ALA A 429 -3.29 27.89 2.96
CA ALA A 429 -4.09 28.25 4.12
C ALA A 429 -4.17 27.11 5.14
N THR A 430 -4.27 25.87 4.67
CA THR A 430 -4.20 24.68 5.53
C THR A 430 -2.84 24.58 6.24
N LEU A 431 -1.73 24.89 5.55
CA LEU A 431 -0.42 24.89 6.20
C LEU A 431 -0.26 26.06 7.20
N GLU A 432 -0.81 27.24 6.89
CA GLU A 432 -0.78 28.40 7.79
C GLU A 432 -1.45 28.11 9.13
N LYS A 433 -2.58 27.40 9.12
CA LYS A 433 -3.27 26.93 10.34
C LYS A 433 -2.35 26.16 11.30
N PHE A 434 -1.37 25.43 10.77
CA PHE A 434 -0.44 24.61 11.55
C PHE A 434 1.00 25.13 11.51
N LYS A 435 1.24 26.35 11.03
CA LYS A 435 2.58 26.90 10.80
C LYS A 435 3.49 26.75 12.03
N SER A 436 2.99 27.09 13.22
CA SER A 436 3.78 26.98 14.46
C SER A 436 4.23 25.55 14.74
N LYS A 437 3.33 24.56 14.56
CA LYS A 437 3.67 23.14 14.72
C LYS A 437 4.66 22.68 13.66
N ILE A 438 4.50 23.11 12.40
CA ILE A 438 5.41 22.75 11.29
C ILE A 438 6.82 23.31 11.55
N VAL A 439 6.93 24.58 11.95
CA VAL A 439 8.21 25.18 12.33
C VAL A 439 8.82 24.46 13.53
N ALA A 440 8.01 24.05 14.51
CA ALA A 440 8.49 23.27 15.66
C ALA A 440 9.00 21.87 15.26
N THR A 441 8.32 21.18 14.33
CA THR A 441 8.76 19.90 13.76
C THR A 441 10.13 20.06 13.09
N ALA A 442 10.32 21.09 12.26
CA ALA A 442 11.64 21.41 11.70
C ALA A 442 12.65 21.78 12.79
N GLY A 443 12.19 22.44 13.86
CA GLY A 443 12.97 22.79 15.05
C GLY A 443 13.57 21.59 15.78
N ILE A 444 12.92 20.43 15.77
CA ILE A 444 13.49 19.18 16.31
C ILE A 444 14.75 18.79 15.53
N LEU A 445 14.65 18.72 14.19
CA LEU A 445 15.78 18.38 13.32
C LEU A 445 16.90 19.43 13.39
N VAL A 446 16.55 20.70 13.56
CA VAL A 446 17.51 21.80 13.78
C VAL A 446 18.34 21.53 15.04
N LYS A 447 17.71 21.23 16.16
CA LYS A 447 18.39 20.93 17.44
C LYS A 447 19.27 19.70 17.33
N LEU A 448 18.76 18.61 16.75
CA LEU A 448 19.53 17.37 16.55
C LEU A 448 20.75 17.60 15.64
N HIS A 449 20.63 18.45 14.63
CA HIS A 449 21.76 18.83 13.79
C HIS A 449 22.76 19.72 14.54
N ASP A 450 22.31 20.63 15.41
CA ASP A 450 23.21 21.42 16.27
C ASP A 450 24.01 20.53 17.22
N GLU A 451 23.37 19.52 17.82
CA GLU A 451 24.05 18.50 18.64
C GLU A 451 25.10 17.74 17.83
N ALA A 452 24.76 17.32 16.60
CA ALA A 452 25.70 16.64 15.71
C ALA A 452 26.91 17.51 15.32
N LEU A 453 26.71 18.83 15.17
CA LEU A 453 27.77 19.80 14.85
C LEU A 453 28.66 20.14 16.06
N ALA A 454 28.16 19.89 17.28
CA ALA A 454 28.94 20.06 18.51
C ALA A 454 29.90 18.89 18.78
N LEU A 455 29.74 17.76 18.08
CA LEU A 455 30.65 16.61 18.20
C LEU A 455 32.08 16.97 17.74
N PRO A 456 33.10 16.27 18.26
CA PRO A 456 34.46 16.38 17.73
C PRO A 456 34.51 16.07 16.23
N LYS A 457 35.31 16.81 15.45
CA LYS A 457 35.39 16.61 13.98
C LYS A 457 35.87 15.21 13.56
N ASN A 458 36.56 14.49 14.45
CA ASN A 458 37.01 13.11 14.22
C ASN A 458 35.97 12.05 14.65
N ASP A 459 34.86 12.47 15.26
CA ASP A 459 33.74 11.59 15.55
C ASP A 459 33.08 11.16 14.23
N PRO A 460 32.83 9.85 14.01
CA PRO A 460 32.16 9.36 12.81
C PRO A 460 30.78 10.01 12.57
N GLY A 461 30.07 10.39 13.64
CA GLY A 461 28.77 11.03 13.60
C GLY A 461 28.80 12.56 13.47
N TYR A 462 29.99 13.20 13.42
CA TYR A 462 30.11 14.65 13.27
C TYR A 462 29.28 15.17 12.08
N GLY A 463 28.38 16.11 12.36
CA GLY A 463 27.50 16.73 11.38
C GLY A 463 26.39 15.83 10.81
N LEU A 464 26.18 14.62 11.37
CA LEU A 464 25.08 13.72 11.01
C LEU A 464 24.06 13.64 12.16
N ILE A 465 22.77 13.75 11.82
CA ILE A 465 21.67 13.68 12.78
C ILE A 465 21.63 12.29 13.42
N HIS A 466 21.80 12.27 14.75
CA HIS A 466 21.56 11.08 15.56
C HIS A 466 20.08 10.99 15.91
N GLY A 467 19.57 9.76 15.99
CA GLY A 467 18.20 9.51 16.41
C GLY A 467 17.75 8.10 16.06
N TRP A 468 16.60 7.69 16.60
CA TRP A 468 16.00 6.42 16.23
C TRP A 468 15.55 6.44 14.78
N SER A 469 15.83 5.34 14.07
CA SER A 469 15.30 5.09 12.73
C SER A 469 13.97 4.35 12.78
N GLU A 470 13.77 3.46 13.75
CA GLU A 470 12.58 2.60 13.86
C GLU A 470 11.88 2.84 15.19
N SER A 471 10.55 2.79 15.17
CA SER A 471 9.70 3.05 16.32
C SER A 471 9.89 2.09 17.48
N ASP A 472 10.16 0.82 17.20
CA ASP A 472 10.38 -0.22 18.21
C ASP A 472 11.70 -0.05 18.98
N ALA A 473 12.59 0.84 18.53
CA ALA A 473 13.80 1.20 19.29
C ALA A 473 13.48 1.67 20.71
N VAL A 474 12.33 2.34 20.92
CA VAL A 474 11.91 2.83 22.24
C VAL A 474 11.54 1.70 23.21
N LEU A 475 11.14 0.55 22.69
CA LEU A 475 10.78 -0.64 23.47
C LEU A 475 12.00 -1.52 23.78
N LYS A 476 13.14 -1.21 23.19
CA LYS A 476 14.42 -1.86 23.38
C LYS A 476 15.39 -0.90 24.10
N ASP A 477 16.69 -1.04 23.87
CA ASP A 477 17.71 -0.13 24.38
C ASP A 477 17.72 1.19 23.59
N THR A 478 17.03 2.18 24.13
CA THR A 478 16.94 3.54 23.58
C THR A 478 18.29 4.20 23.23
N VAL A 479 19.37 3.85 23.92
CA VAL A 479 20.71 4.41 23.67
C VAL A 479 21.41 3.67 22.54
N LEU A 480 21.22 2.34 22.46
CA LEU A 480 21.81 1.51 21.41
C LEU A 480 21.42 1.96 20.00
N TYR A 481 20.16 2.38 19.81
CA TYR A 481 19.63 2.77 18.50
C TYR A 481 19.68 4.28 18.25
N TRP A 482 20.17 5.09 19.19
CA TRP A 482 20.36 6.52 18.97
C TRP A 482 21.65 6.78 18.20
N LYS A 483 21.61 6.63 16.87
CA LYS A 483 22.81 6.55 16.02
C LYS A 483 22.77 7.51 14.83
N PRO A 484 23.93 7.85 14.24
CA PRO A 484 24.01 8.73 13.07
C PRO A 484 23.69 7.96 11.78
N TYR A 485 22.49 7.39 11.70
CA TYR A 485 22.01 6.70 10.51
C TYR A 485 21.99 7.64 9.31
N PHE A 486 22.48 7.19 8.16
CA PHE A 486 22.51 8.03 6.96
C PHE A 486 21.11 8.46 6.52
N SER A 487 20.09 7.61 6.72
CA SER A 487 18.69 7.92 6.42
C SER A 487 18.16 9.14 7.18
N ASN A 488 18.47 9.27 8.47
CA ASN A 488 18.04 10.40 9.30
C ASN A 488 18.49 11.73 8.70
N SER A 489 19.77 11.82 8.36
CA SER A 489 20.36 13.02 7.77
C SER A 489 19.86 13.27 6.35
N ALA A 490 19.68 12.20 5.57
CA ALA A 490 19.21 12.30 4.19
C ALA A 490 17.77 12.82 4.09
N LEU A 491 16.84 12.26 4.87
CA LEU A 491 15.45 12.72 4.88
C LEU A 491 15.32 14.10 5.51
N ALA A 492 16.09 14.42 6.56
CA ALA A 492 16.11 15.78 7.11
C ALA A 492 16.60 16.81 6.07
N ALA A 493 17.65 16.49 5.32
CA ALA A 493 18.15 17.36 4.26
C ALA A 493 17.09 17.61 3.17
N ARG A 494 16.39 16.56 2.74
CA ARG A 494 15.29 16.66 1.76
C ARG A 494 14.13 17.49 2.34
N GLY A 495 13.71 17.19 3.56
CA GLY A 495 12.64 17.90 4.25
C GLY A 495 12.90 19.41 4.37
N PHE A 496 14.09 19.80 4.84
CA PHE A 496 14.50 21.20 4.94
C PHE A 496 14.49 21.92 3.59
N LYS A 497 15.03 21.28 2.54
CA LYS A 497 15.07 21.88 1.20
C LYS A 497 13.67 22.13 0.66
N ASP A 498 12.82 21.12 0.74
CA ASP A 498 11.51 21.17 0.11
C ASP A 498 10.58 22.14 0.85
N ILE A 499 10.53 22.11 2.18
CA ILE A 499 9.66 23.02 2.95
C ILE A 499 10.13 24.48 2.87
N ALA A 500 11.44 24.72 2.75
CA ALA A 500 11.99 26.06 2.53
C ALA A 500 11.56 26.68 1.19
N SER A 501 11.12 25.86 0.22
CA SER A 501 10.59 26.35 -1.06
C SER A 501 9.18 26.93 -0.95
N VAL A 502 8.45 26.63 0.13
CA VAL A 502 7.11 27.14 0.35
C VAL A 502 7.20 28.58 0.89
N PRO A 503 6.64 29.59 0.19
CA PRO A 503 6.78 31.00 0.57
C PRO A 503 6.32 31.34 1.99
N LEU A 504 5.43 30.51 2.55
CA LEU A 504 4.91 30.63 3.91
C LEU A 504 6.00 30.64 4.99
N PHE A 505 7.12 29.96 4.75
CA PHE A 505 8.22 29.78 5.70
C PHE A 505 9.47 30.60 5.32
N ALA A 506 9.29 31.68 4.57
CA ALA A 506 10.41 32.52 4.10
C ALA A 506 11.32 33.05 5.23
N ALA A 507 10.81 33.17 6.45
CA ALA A 507 11.59 33.60 7.61
C ALA A 507 12.61 32.53 8.06
N GLU A 508 12.27 31.25 7.90
CA GLU A 508 13.08 30.11 8.30
C GLU A 508 13.92 29.54 7.13
N SER A 509 13.48 29.76 5.88
CA SER A 509 14.04 29.15 4.67
C SER A 509 15.57 29.25 4.54
N ALA A 510 16.17 30.39 4.91
CA ALA A 510 17.61 30.57 4.79
C ALA A 510 18.42 29.60 5.67
N ASP A 511 17.98 29.37 6.91
CA ASP A 511 18.65 28.42 7.80
C ASP A 511 18.42 26.98 7.36
N TRP A 512 17.19 26.64 6.97
CA TRP A 512 16.86 25.31 6.48
C TRP A 512 17.64 24.94 5.21
N MET A 513 17.75 25.86 4.25
CA MET A 513 18.56 25.64 3.04
C MET A 513 20.06 25.47 3.37
N ARG A 514 20.59 26.26 4.31
CA ARG A 514 21.97 26.11 4.80
C ARG A 514 22.20 24.73 5.41
N ARG A 515 21.29 24.29 6.31
CA ARG A 515 21.37 22.97 6.96
C ARG A 515 21.21 21.82 5.98
N SER A 516 20.27 21.94 5.03
CA SER A 516 20.09 20.96 3.96
C SER A 516 21.39 20.75 3.19
N LYS A 517 22.03 21.84 2.73
CA LYS A 517 23.31 21.75 2.02
C LYS A 517 24.40 21.05 2.86
N MET A 518 24.55 21.46 4.12
CA MET A 518 25.52 20.83 5.03
C MET A 518 25.26 19.32 5.21
N LEU A 519 24.00 18.93 5.38
CA LEU A 519 23.62 17.52 5.55
C LEU A 519 23.81 16.71 4.27
N VAL A 520 23.50 17.25 3.08
CA VAL A 520 23.75 16.58 1.79
C VAL A 520 25.25 16.34 1.60
N GLU A 521 26.06 17.38 1.77
CA GLU A 521 27.52 17.29 1.66
C GLU A 521 28.08 16.26 2.65
N ARG A 522 27.73 16.40 3.93
CA ARG A 522 28.25 15.53 4.98
C ARG A 522 27.79 14.07 4.84
N THR A 523 26.53 13.84 4.50
CA THR A 523 26.00 12.48 4.28
C THR A 523 26.71 11.82 3.10
N THR A 524 26.87 12.54 1.98
CA THR A 524 27.55 12.02 0.78
C THR A 524 29.01 11.66 1.07
N GLU A 525 29.75 12.56 1.71
CA GLU A 525 31.13 12.32 2.13
C GLU A 525 31.24 11.10 3.05
N SER A 526 30.37 11.03 4.06
CA SER A 526 30.41 9.98 5.08
C SER A 526 30.01 8.62 4.52
N VAL A 527 29.01 8.54 3.64
CA VAL A 527 28.65 7.31 2.92
C VAL A 527 29.86 6.82 2.12
N ASN A 528 30.47 7.69 1.32
CA ASN A 528 31.62 7.33 0.48
C ASN A 528 32.82 6.86 1.31
N ALA A 529 33.10 7.52 2.43
CA ALA A 529 34.19 7.17 3.34
C ALA A 529 33.93 5.86 4.13
N SER A 530 32.67 5.43 4.25
CA SER A 530 32.27 4.26 5.04
C SER A 530 32.20 2.96 4.23
N ILE A 531 32.41 3.01 2.91
CA ILE A 531 32.38 1.82 2.04
C ILE A 531 33.47 0.85 2.49
N PHE A 532 33.09 -0.42 2.68
CA PHE A 532 34.03 -1.43 3.18
C PHE A 532 35.05 -1.82 2.09
N PRO A 533 36.36 -1.72 2.37
CA PRO A 533 37.39 -2.10 1.42
C PRO A 533 37.38 -3.62 1.20
N GLY A 534 37.67 -4.06 -0.03
CA GLY A 534 37.80 -5.49 -0.37
C GLY A 534 36.48 -6.25 -0.54
N THR A 535 35.34 -5.57 -0.47
CA THR A 535 34.02 -6.15 -0.78
C THR A 535 33.69 -6.05 -2.27
N ASN A 536 33.02 -7.06 -2.82
CA ASN A 536 32.55 -7.07 -4.21
C ASN A 536 31.14 -7.68 -4.29
N PRO A 537 30.09 -6.90 -4.65
CA PRO A 537 30.13 -5.46 -4.93
C PRO A 537 30.52 -4.63 -3.69
N PRO A 538 30.87 -3.33 -3.83
CA PRO A 538 31.15 -2.49 -2.68
C PRO A 538 29.99 -2.47 -1.68
N TYR A 539 30.27 -2.81 -0.41
CA TYR A 539 29.30 -2.78 0.69
C TYR A 539 29.24 -1.38 1.31
N VAL A 540 28.04 -0.80 1.34
CA VAL A 540 27.73 0.48 1.99
C VAL A 540 27.05 0.18 3.33
N PRO A 541 27.65 0.46 4.50
CA PRO A 541 26.96 0.28 5.77
C PRO A 541 25.80 1.28 5.96
N PRO A 542 24.86 1.02 6.89
CA PRO A 542 23.74 1.93 7.13
C PRO A 542 24.13 3.21 7.90
N MET A 543 25.32 3.25 8.47
CA MET A 543 25.86 4.38 9.25
C MET A 543 27.40 4.36 9.27
N PRO A 544 28.07 5.47 9.64
CA PRO A 544 29.53 5.50 9.67
C PRO A 544 30.11 4.79 10.89
N GLY A 545 31.42 4.52 10.85
CA GLY A 545 32.19 4.02 12.00
C GLY A 545 32.08 2.52 12.25
N VAL A 546 31.08 1.82 11.70
CA VAL A 546 30.91 0.37 11.86
C VAL A 546 32.04 -0.42 11.20
N LYS A 547 32.34 -1.60 11.77
CA LYS A 547 33.46 -2.47 11.35
C LYS A 547 33.03 -3.84 10.82
N LYS A 548 31.74 -4.14 10.89
CA LYS A 548 31.14 -5.42 10.49
C LYS A 548 29.93 -5.16 9.60
N MET A 549 29.63 -6.10 8.72
CA MET A 549 28.40 -6.06 7.93
C MET A 549 27.18 -6.22 8.85
N PHE A 550 26.03 -5.68 8.45
CA PHE A 550 24.82 -5.72 9.28
C PHE A 550 24.39 -7.16 9.60
N ARG A 551 24.56 -8.11 8.67
CA ARG A 551 24.25 -9.53 8.90
C ARG A 551 25.09 -10.13 10.02
N ASP A 552 26.39 -9.90 10.02
CA ASP A 552 27.29 -10.39 11.07
C ASP A 552 26.94 -9.75 12.42
N ALA A 553 26.69 -8.44 12.42
CA ALA A 553 26.36 -7.69 13.61
C ALA A 553 25.04 -8.16 14.25
N ILE A 554 24.00 -8.44 13.44
CA ILE A 554 22.71 -8.96 13.90
C ILE A 554 22.84 -10.39 14.45
N VAL A 555 23.62 -11.26 13.78
CA VAL A 555 23.84 -12.64 14.25
C VAL A 555 24.57 -12.65 15.60
N GLU A 556 25.65 -11.87 15.73
CA GLU A 556 26.43 -11.77 16.96
C GLU A 556 25.63 -11.17 18.11
N GLY A 557 24.84 -10.12 17.82
CA GLY A 557 23.92 -9.48 18.76
C GLY A 557 22.65 -10.28 19.03
N LYS A 558 22.45 -11.46 18.40
CA LYS A 558 21.24 -12.29 18.47
C LYS A 558 19.94 -11.51 18.18
N GLY A 559 20.02 -10.56 17.25
CA GLY A 559 18.92 -9.64 16.92
C GLY A 559 19.15 -8.21 17.41
N ASP A 560 19.79 -8.03 18.56
CA ASP A 560 19.98 -6.69 19.15
C ASP A 560 21.31 -6.09 18.68
N SER A 561 21.22 -5.19 17.70
CA SER A 561 22.37 -4.56 17.06
C SER A 561 22.07 -3.12 16.70
N GLU A 562 23.06 -2.23 16.82
CA GLU A 562 22.96 -0.87 16.30
C GLU A 562 22.75 -0.81 14.77
N GLN A 563 22.93 -1.93 14.05
CA GLN A 563 22.64 -2.09 12.62
C GLN A 563 21.34 -2.87 12.33
N GLU A 564 20.46 -3.06 13.33
CA GLU A 564 19.13 -3.64 13.13
C GLU A 564 18.26 -2.75 12.22
N TRP A 565 17.21 -3.35 11.64
CA TRP A 565 16.31 -2.74 10.67
C TRP A 565 17.00 -2.07 9.44
N PRO A 566 18.02 -2.71 8.84
CA PRO A 566 18.74 -2.12 7.70
C PRO A 566 17.83 -1.87 6.49
N HIS A 567 16.72 -2.60 6.37
CA HIS A 567 15.72 -2.36 5.32
C HIS A 567 15.13 -0.96 5.37
N ARG A 568 14.81 -0.45 6.57
CA ARG A 568 14.33 0.93 6.74
C ARG A 568 15.43 1.91 6.39
N LEU A 569 16.61 1.71 6.97
CA LEU A 569 17.77 2.58 6.80
C LEU A 569 18.15 2.77 5.33
N TYR A 570 18.21 1.70 4.55
CA TYR A 570 18.49 1.80 3.12
C TYR A 570 17.31 2.39 2.34
N THR A 571 16.08 1.98 2.65
CA THR A 571 14.90 2.44 1.92
C THR A 571 14.70 3.95 2.07
N GLU A 572 14.82 4.49 3.28
CA GLU A 572 14.70 5.92 3.55
C GLU A 572 15.88 6.73 2.99
N LEU A 573 17.10 6.20 3.05
CA LEU A 573 18.27 6.82 2.43
C LEU A 573 18.09 6.96 0.91
N LEU A 574 17.58 5.91 0.27
CA LEU A 574 17.27 5.90 -1.16
C LEU A 574 16.09 6.81 -1.50
N GLN A 575 15.04 6.83 -0.66
CA GLN A 575 13.86 7.66 -0.84
C GLN A 575 14.17 9.16 -0.75
N ALA A 576 15.16 9.57 0.04
CA ALA A 576 15.56 10.98 0.10
C ALA A 576 16.09 11.50 -1.25
N ASN A 577 16.63 10.60 -2.09
CA ASN A 577 17.20 10.90 -3.39
C ASN A 577 18.15 12.12 -3.35
N ILE A 578 19.05 12.16 -2.36
CA ILE A 578 20.08 13.21 -2.21
C ILE A 578 21.49 12.75 -2.58
N LEU A 579 21.71 11.44 -2.66
CA LEU A 579 23.01 10.88 -2.99
C LEU A 579 23.25 10.94 -4.50
N PRO A 580 24.50 11.12 -4.95
CA PRO A 580 24.89 10.87 -6.33
C PRO A 580 24.47 9.49 -6.84
N SER A 581 24.15 9.38 -8.13
CA SER A 581 23.66 8.14 -8.75
C SER A 581 24.59 6.93 -8.54
N ASP A 582 25.92 7.13 -8.52
CA ASP A 582 26.85 6.02 -8.29
C ASP A 582 26.73 5.46 -6.86
N LEU A 583 26.53 6.32 -5.86
CA LEU A 583 26.31 5.90 -4.48
C LEU A 583 24.94 5.24 -4.29
N GLN A 584 23.88 5.78 -4.90
CA GLN A 584 22.56 5.13 -4.88
C GLN A 584 22.64 3.71 -5.48
N ASN A 585 23.34 3.54 -6.60
CA ASN A 585 23.54 2.23 -7.19
C ASN A 585 24.35 1.28 -6.30
N LYS A 586 25.38 1.76 -5.58
CA LYS A 586 26.11 0.96 -4.60
C LYS A 586 25.22 0.55 -3.42
N VAL A 587 24.31 1.40 -2.97
CA VAL A 587 23.32 1.06 -1.92
C VAL A 587 22.36 -0.03 -2.41
N HIS A 588 21.81 0.10 -3.62
CA HIS A 588 20.98 -0.95 -4.23
C HIS A 588 21.74 -2.28 -4.36
N ASN A 589 22.98 -2.23 -4.84
CA ASN A 589 23.83 -3.41 -4.96
C ASN A 589 24.15 -4.02 -3.59
N THR A 590 24.31 -3.18 -2.56
CA THR A 590 24.49 -3.63 -1.18
C THR A 590 23.27 -4.42 -0.72
N CYS A 591 22.07 -3.87 -0.94
CA CYS A 591 20.83 -4.50 -0.52
C CYS A 591 20.68 -5.90 -1.14
N ARG A 592 20.92 -6.01 -2.45
CA ARG A 592 20.79 -7.26 -3.21
C ARG A 592 21.86 -8.30 -2.87
N ALA A 593 23.11 -7.88 -2.64
CA ALA A 593 24.23 -8.80 -2.44
C ALA A 593 24.41 -9.26 -0.99
N TYR A 594 23.97 -8.46 -0.02
CA TYR A 594 24.29 -8.67 1.40
C TYR A 594 23.06 -8.99 2.27
N GLY A 595 21.96 -9.39 1.64
CA GLY A 595 20.80 -9.97 2.32
C GLY A 595 19.83 -8.96 2.88
N ALA A 596 19.74 -7.79 2.27
CA ALA A 596 18.67 -6.83 2.56
C ALA A 596 17.51 -6.91 1.55
N THR A 597 17.53 -7.83 0.58
CA THR A 597 16.38 -8.12 -0.30
C THR A 597 16.05 -9.61 -0.37
N SER A 598 14.78 -9.87 -0.69
CA SER A 598 14.22 -11.17 -1.04
C SER A 598 13.30 -10.98 -2.23
N MET A 599 13.58 -11.69 -3.33
CA MET A 599 12.80 -11.65 -4.56
C MET A 599 12.58 -10.21 -5.08
N GLY A 600 13.63 -9.38 -4.95
CA GLY A 600 13.63 -7.99 -5.44
C GLY A 600 12.96 -6.97 -4.53
N VAL A 601 12.32 -7.39 -3.43
CA VAL A 601 11.76 -6.52 -2.39
C VAL A 601 12.72 -6.49 -1.21
N VAL A 602 12.83 -5.35 -0.50
CA VAL A 602 13.66 -5.31 0.72
C VAL A 602 13.15 -6.30 1.78
N SER A 603 14.04 -6.92 2.52
CA SER A 603 13.70 -7.95 3.52
C SER A 603 13.55 -7.37 4.91
N ASN A 604 12.61 -7.89 5.71
CA ASN A 604 12.73 -7.73 7.15
C ASN A 604 13.97 -8.51 7.62
N VAL A 605 15.00 -7.83 8.09
CA VAL A 605 16.30 -8.47 8.35
C VAL A 605 16.40 -8.82 9.82
N GLY A 606 16.11 -10.08 10.14
CA GLY A 606 16.40 -10.69 11.43
C GLY A 606 17.57 -11.67 11.38
N VAL A 607 17.71 -12.48 12.43
CA VAL A 607 18.63 -13.62 12.44
C VAL A 607 18.25 -14.58 11.30
N PRO A 608 19.20 -15.02 10.45
CA PRO A 608 18.91 -15.90 9.32
C PRO A 608 18.15 -17.16 9.75
N ASN A 609 17.13 -17.52 8.99
CA ASN A 609 16.31 -18.70 9.20
C ASN A 609 16.33 -19.56 7.93
N LYS A 610 16.56 -20.87 8.05
CA LYS A 610 16.61 -21.80 6.91
C LYS A 610 15.25 -22.06 6.26
N ASP A 611 14.16 -21.74 6.95
CA ASP A 611 12.81 -22.06 6.49
C ASP A 611 12.19 -20.93 5.67
N SER A 612 12.58 -19.68 5.92
CA SER A 612 12.01 -18.52 5.23
C SER A 612 12.97 -17.32 5.27
N ARG A 613 12.90 -16.50 4.21
CA ARG A 613 13.41 -15.12 4.19
C ARG A 613 12.24 -14.18 4.03
N ASP A 614 12.28 -13.05 4.72
CA ASP A 614 11.17 -12.11 4.72
C ASP A 614 11.23 -11.16 3.52
N MET A 615 10.05 -10.73 3.09
CA MET A 615 9.76 -9.64 2.15
C MET A 615 8.97 -8.57 2.91
N LEU A 616 9.44 -7.34 2.86
CA LEU A 616 8.85 -6.22 3.59
C LEU A 616 7.82 -5.52 2.70
N GLY A 617 6.54 -5.58 3.11
CA GLY A 617 5.50 -4.81 2.45
C GLY A 617 5.44 -3.36 2.91
N PHE A 618 5.64 -3.12 4.21
CA PHE A 618 5.69 -1.76 4.76
C PHE A 618 6.99 -1.06 4.34
N ILE A 619 6.94 0.27 4.16
CA ILE A 619 8.04 1.22 3.82
C ILE A 619 8.89 0.94 2.58
N SER A 620 8.86 -0.26 2.00
CA SER A 620 9.74 -0.72 0.92
C SER A 620 9.61 0.07 -0.39
N TYR A 621 8.57 0.90 -0.54
CA TYR A 621 8.34 1.73 -1.72
C TYR A 621 9.45 2.76 -2.00
N GLY A 622 10.19 3.22 -0.97
CA GLY A 622 11.33 4.14 -1.18
C GLY A 622 12.48 3.50 -1.99
N TYR A 623 12.68 2.19 -1.82
CA TYR A 623 13.63 1.40 -2.61
C TYR A 623 13.17 1.34 -4.07
N ALA A 624 11.88 1.03 -4.30
CA ALA A 624 11.30 0.96 -5.63
C ALA A 624 11.34 2.31 -6.36
N LEU A 625 11.07 3.42 -5.67
CA LEU A 625 11.17 4.77 -6.22
C LEU A 625 12.60 5.06 -6.73
N SER A 626 13.61 4.72 -5.93
CA SER A 626 15.00 4.92 -6.35
C SER A 626 15.41 4.02 -7.52
N LEU A 627 14.88 2.79 -7.63
CA LEU A 627 15.10 1.95 -8.83
C LEU A 627 14.64 2.66 -10.11
N LEU A 628 13.49 3.35 -10.06
CA LEU A 628 13.03 4.17 -11.18
C LEU A 628 14.00 5.31 -11.47
N TYR A 629 14.45 6.07 -10.46
CA TYR A 629 15.40 7.16 -10.68
C TYR A 629 16.73 6.68 -11.30
N GLN A 630 17.25 5.55 -10.83
CA GLN A 630 18.48 4.93 -11.33
C GLN A 630 18.29 4.14 -12.63
N ASP A 631 17.09 4.16 -13.22
CA ASP A 631 16.75 3.47 -14.45
C ASP A 631 16.91 1.93 -14.40
N ARG A 632 16.84 1.35 -13.20
CA ARG A 632 16.86 -0.11 -12.93
C ARG A 632 15.47 -0.70 -13.11
N ILE A 633 14.91 -0.52 -14.30
CA ILE A 633 13.47 -0.78 -14.56
C ILE A 633 13.08 -2.24 -14.40
N ASP A 634 13.96 -3.17 -14.80
CA ASP A 634 13.67 -4.60 -14.69
C ASP A 634 13.54 -5.05 -13.22
N GLU A 635 14.34 -4.45 -12.32
CA GLU A 635 14.24 -4.66 -10.87
C GLU A 635 13.00 -4.01 -10.28
N PHE A 636 12.60 -2.83 -10.77
CA PHE A 636 11.34 -2.20 -10.36
C PHE A 636 10.13 -3.08 -10.72
N ILE A 637 10.15 -3.70 -11.91
CA ILE A 637 9.07 -4.58 -12.36
C ILE A 637 9.04 -5.87 -11.53
N LEU A 638 10.21 -6.45 -11.21
CA LEU A 638 10.29 -7.55 -10.26
C LEU A 638 9.67 -7.16 -8.91
N PHE A 639 10.07 -6.01 -8.35
CA PHE A 639 9.51 -5.50 -7.10
C PHE A 639 7.98 -5.40 -7.17
N MET A 640 7.44 -4.79 -8.23
CA MET A 640 6.00 -4.61 -8.43
C MET A 640 5.24 -5.95 -8.49
N TYR A 641 5.76 -6.92 -9.24
CA TYR A 641 5.15 -8.24 -9.34
C TYR A 641 5.26 -9.04 -8.04
N THR A 642 6.41 -9.01 -7.36
CA THR A 642 6.57 -9.65 -6.04
C THR A 642 5.60 -9.06 -5.02
N HIS A 643 5.42 -7.74 -5.02
CA HIS A 643 4.50 -7.06 -4.11
C HIS A 643 3.03 -7.46 -4.36
N ARG A 644 2.64 -7.64 -5.63
CA ARG A 644 1.29 -8.09 -6.01
C ARG A 644 0.99 -9.52 -5.57
N TYR A 645 1.95 -10.44 -5.70
CA TYR A 645 1.68 -11.87 -5.56
C TYR A 645 2.10 -12.48 -4.22
N TYR A 646 3.02 -11.84 -3.48
CA TYR A 646 3.59 -12.41 -2.26
C TYR A 646 3.50 -11.49 -1.04
N VAL A 647 3.53 -10.18 -1.24
CA VAL A 647 3.18 -9.24 -0.17
C VAL A 647 1.67 -9.10 -0.03
N HIS A 648 0.95 -9.04 -1.15
CA HIS A 648 -0.52 -9.04 -1.15
C HIS A 648 -1.09 -10.44 -1.29
N SER A 649 -2.16 -10.72 -0.54
CA SER A 649 -2.94 -11.94 -0.70
C SER A 649 -3.59 -12.00 -2.08
N ARG A 650 -3.61 -13.18 -2.69
CA ARG A 650 -4.20 -13.39 -4.02
C ARG A 650 -5.73 -13.29 -3.98
N GLY A 651 -6.33 -12.75 -5.03
CA GLY A 651 -7.77 -12.52 -5.13
C GLY A 651 -8.34 -11.39 -4.27
N VAL A 652 -7.92 -11.28 -3.00
CA VAL A 652 -8.44 -10.30 -2.03
C VAL A 652 -7.48 -9.15 -1.71
N TRP A 653 -6.27 -9.14 -2.25
CA TRP A 653 -5.30 -8.02 -2.24
C TRP A 653 -5.11 -7.30 -0.92
N ASN A 654 -5.19 -8.01 0.21
CA ASN A 654 -4.81 -7.44 1.49
C ASN A 654 -3.29 -7.54 1.63
N ALA A 655 -2.64 -6.43 1.98
CA ALA A 655 -1.19 -6.38 2.10
C ALA A 655 -0.70 -6.89 3.46
N ALA A 656 0.32 -7.72 3.43
CA ALA A 656 1.12 -8.08 4.59
C ALA A 656 2.13 -6.98 4.93
N GLU A 657 2.31 -6.69 6.21
CA GLU A 657 3.42 -5.91 6.73
C GLU A 657 4.75 -6.60 6.41
N VAL A 658 4.86 -7.87 6.79
CA VAL A 658 5.98 -8.77 6.49
C VAL A 658 5.41 -10.06 5.91
N ALA A 659 5.92 -10.51 4.77
CA ALA A 659 5.59 -11.78 4.15
C ALA A 659 6.82 -12.70 4.10
N GLY A 660 6.67 -14.00 4.32
CA GLY A 660 7.77 -14.96 4.24
C GLY A 660 7.83 -15.67 2.88
N THR A 661 9.03 -16.04 2.42
CA THR A 661 9.18 -16.91 1.22
C THR A 661 8.55 -18.29 1.41
N ALA A 662 8.28 -18.71 2.64
CA ALA A 662 7.56 -19.96 2.92
C ALA A 662 6.03 -19.85 2.79
N GLY A 663 5.49 -18.64 2.57
CA GLY A 663 4.07 -18.33 2.79
C GLY A 663 3.72 -18.28 4.29
N GLY A 664 2.44 -18.46 4.62
CA GLY A 664 1.96 -18.49 6.01
C GLY A 664 1.15 -17.26 6.40
N ALA A 665 0.85 -17.10 7.70
CA ALA A 665 0.03 -16.00 8.20
C ALA A 665 0.85 -14.72 8.40
N SER A 666 0.33 -13.58 7.95
CA SER A 666 0.95 -12.26 8.07
C SER A 666 0.00 -11.23 8.68
N THR A 667 0.56 -10.15 9.22
CA THR A 667 -0.18 -9.00 9.76
C THR A 667 -0.52 -8.01 8.66
N PHE A 668 -1.72 -7.44 8.68
CA PHE A 668 -2.11 -6.36 7.77
C PHE A 668 -1.65 -4.99 8.27
N CYS A 669 -1.15 -4.12 7.40
CA CYS A 669 -1.01 -2.71 7.70
C CYS A 669 -1.28 -1.77 6.51
N ILE A 670 -1.74 -0.56 6.81
CA ILE A 670 -2.06 0.47 5.80
C ILE A 670 -0.85 0.91 4.97
N PRO A 671 0.34 1.16 5.54
CA PRO A 671 1.50 1.54 4.74
C PRO A 671 1.82 0.52 3.63
N ALA A 672 1.76 -0.79 3.94
CA ALA A 672 1.95 -1.84 2.95
C ALA A 672 0.83 -1.89 1.89
N GLN A 673 -0.42 -1.65 2.31
CA GLN A 673 -1.59 -1.62 1.43
C GLN A 673 -1.51 -0.51 0.37
N LEU A 674 -0.88 0.62 0.71
CA LEU A 674 -0.75 1.80 -0.15
C LEU A 674 0.47 1.74 -1.09
N THR A 675 1.30 0.69 -1.01
CA THR A 675 2.46 0.54 -1.89
C THR A 675 2.06 0.41 -3.37
N ILE A 676 1.11 -0.46 -3.72
CA ILE A 676 0.71 -0.66 -5.13
C ILE A 676 0.19 0.61 -5.82
N PRO A 677 -0.71 1.40 -5.20
CA PRO A 677 -1.05 2.73 -5.70
C PRO A 677 0.16 3.60 -6.05
N SER A 678 1.20 3.60 -5.20
CA SER A 678 2.42 4.37 -5.44
C SER A 678 3.21 3.82 -6.63
N LEU A 679 3.42 2.49 -6.69
CA LEU A 679 4.15 1.85 -7.78
C LEU A 679 3.48 2.08 -9.15
N VAL A 680 2.17 1.85 -9.24
CA VAL A 680 1.41 2.06 -10.49
C VAL A 680 1.46 3.51 -10.91
N ARG A 681 1.31 4.43 -9.96
CA ARG A 681 1.39 5.87 -10.23
C ARG A 681 2.75 6.25 -10.77
N TRP A 682 3.85 5.82 -10.15
CA TRP A 682 5.23 6.12 -10.58
C TRP A 682 5.65 5.41 -11.87
N ALA A 683 5.09 4.24 -12.15
CA ALA A 683 5.32 3.53 -13.41
C ALA A 683 4.82 4.34 -14.61
N LEU A 684 3.68 5.03 -14.46
CA LEU A 684 3.02 5.79 -15.51
C LEU A 684 3.48 7.25 -15.57
N VAL A 685 3.57 7.92 -14.42
CA VAL A 685 3.93 9.33 -14.29
C VAL A 685 4.82 9.47 -13.06
N LEU A 686 5.97 10.12 -13.15
CA LEU A 686 6.84 10.32 -11.99
C LEU A 686 7.51 11.69 -12.06
N ASP A 687 7.15 12.55 -11.13
CA ASP A 687 7.80 13.82 -10.90
C ASP A 687 9.20 13.56 -10.36
N HIS A 688 10.21 14.32 -10.83
CA HIS A 688 11.50 14.29 -10.16
C HIS A 688 11.35 14.89 -8.75
N GLN A 689 11.72 14.12 -7.72
CA GLN A 689 11.56 14.52 -6.32
C GLN A 689 12.41 15.73 -5.92
N ASP A 690 13.58 15.93 -6.54
CA ASP A 690 14.31 17.17 -6.35
C ASP A 690 13.63 18.34 -7.07
N LEU A 691 13.13 19.30 -6.29
CA LEU A 691 12.41 20.47 -6.78
C LEU A 691 13.26 21.38 -7.70
N ASP A 692 14.59 21.33 -7.62
CA ASP A 692 15.47 22.11 -8.51
C ASP A 692 15.59 21.48 -9.92
N VAL A 693 15.29 20.19 -10.04
CA VAL A 693 15.38 19.45 -11.31
C VAL A 693 14.04 19.50 -12.01
N ASP A 694 13.86 20.40 -12.96
CA ASP A 694 12.60 20.64 -13.70
C ASP A 694 12.29 19.53 -14.74
N LYS A 695 12.06 18.29 -14.25
CA LYS A 695 11.90 17.08 -15.07
C LYS A 695 10.73 16.18 -14.65
N LEU A 696 9.95 15.72 -15.64
CA LEU A 696 8.89 14.70 -15.48
C LEU A 696 9.24 13.41 -16.24
N TYR A 697 8.97 12.25 -15.66
CA TYR A 697 9.10 10.95 -16.32
C TYR A 697 7.72 10.36 -16.64
N LEU A 698 7.55 9.80 -17.84
CA LEU A 698 6.31 9.21 -18.34
C LEU A 698 6.57 7.81 -18.89
N GLY A 699 5.75 6.84 -18.48
CA GLY A 699 5.85 5.44 -18.90
C GLY A 699 7.11 4.71 -18.44
N ARG A 700 7.85 5.27 -17.48
CA ARG A 700 9.21 4.80 -17.13
C ARG A 700 9.21 3.37 -16.58
N GLY A 701 8.20 3.01 -15.79
CA GLY A 701 8.03 1.69 -15.19
C GLY A 701 6.99 0.81 -15.88
N VAL A 702 6.54 1.15 -17.09
CA VAL A 702 5.55 0.35 -17.83
C VAL A 702 6.18 -1.01 -18.23
N PRO A 703 5.57 -2.15 -17.84
CA PRO A 703 6.01 -3.46 -18.30
C PRO A 703 5.88 -3.62 -19.80
N ARG A 704 6.86 -4.27 -20.45
CA ARG A 704 6.80 -4.50 -21.90
C ARG A 704 5.64 -5.42 -22.27
N GLU A 705 5.27 -6.35 -21.41
CA GLU A 705 4.12 -7.25 -21.60
C GLU A 705 2.79 -6.50 -21.69
N TRP A 706 2.64 -5.39 -20.97
CA TRP A 706 1.44 -4.56 -21.06
C TRP A 706 1.29 -3.95 -22.45
N LEU A 707 2.37 -3.40 -23.02
CA LEU A 707 2.36 -2.89 -24.39
C LEU A 707 2.20 -3.99 -25.44
N ALA A 708 2.70 -5.20 -25.19
CA ALA A 708 2.54 -6.34 -26.09
C ALA A 708 1.07 -6.75 -26.29
N THR A 709 0.17 -6.40 -25.36
CA THR A 709 -1.28 -6.63 -25.49
C THR A 709 -1.95 -5.77 -26.56
N GLN A 710 -1.28 -4.73 -27.06
CA GLN A 710 -1.81 -3.73 -27.99
C GLN A 710 -3.02 -2.94 -27.46
N LYS A 711 -3.37 -3.09 -26.17
CA LYS A 711 -4.37 -2.24 -25.51
C LYS A 711 -3.72 -0.91 -25.11
N GLU A 712 -4.50 0.16 -25.11
CA GLU A 712 -4.03 1.46 -24.61
C GLU A 712 -3.76 1.37 -23.09
N ILE A 713 -2.60 1.88 -22.69
CA ILE A 713 -2.25 2.18 -21.30
C ILE A 713 -2.45 3.68 -21.14
N SER A 714 -3.29 4.13 -20.22
CA SER A 714 -3.52 5.56 -20.01
C SER A 714 -3.79 5.95 -18.56
N ILE A 715 -3.41 7.18 -18.23
CA ILE A 715 -3.74 7.86 -16.97
C ILE A 715 -4.14 9.30 -17.30
N LYS A 716 -5.29 9.75 -16.78
CA LYS A 716 -5.86 11.06 -17.13
C LYS A 716 -5.90 11.97 -15.91
N GLN A 717 -5.54 13.22 -16.12
CA GLN A 717 -5.59 14.29 -15.13
C GLN A 717 -4.73 14.02 -13.89
N ALA A 718 -3.63 13.28 -14.05
CA ALA A 718 -2.69 12.97 -12.98
C ALA A 718 -2.06 14.26 -12.43
N PRO A 719 -2.14 14.53 -11.11
CA PRO A 719 -1.49 15.70 -10.52
C PRO A 719 0.03 15.63 -10.60
N THR A 720 0.65 16.72 -10.99
CA THR A 720 2.10 16.96 -10.91
C THR A 720 2.32 18.34 -10.32
N ARG A 721 3.56 18.69 -9.95
CA ARG A 721 3.87 20.07 -9.51
C ARG A 721 3.72 21.15 -10.59
N TRP A 722 3.51 20.76 -11.86
CA TRP A 722 3.22 21.67 -12.97
C TRP A 722 1.72 21.75 -13.29
N GLY A 723 0.87 21.06 -12.53
CA GLY A 723 -0.56 20.90 -12.78
C GLY A 723 -0.90 19.51 -13.30
N ARG A 724 -2.07 19.37 -13.91
CA ARG A 724 -2.58 18.06 -14.38
C ARG A 724 -1.97 17.63 -15.71
N VAL A 725 -1.70 16.32 -15.86
CA VAL A 725 -1.22 15.71 -17.11
C VAL A 725 -2.08 14.50 -17.51
N ASP A 726 -2.41 14.41 -18.80
CA ASP A 726 -2.89 13.17 -19.42
C ASP A 726 -1.73 12.48 -20.13
N TYR A 727 -1.60 11.18 -19.95
CA TYR A 727 -0.61 10.35 -20.61
C TYR A 727 -1.28 9.08 -21.15
N SER A 728 -1.02 8.75 -22.41
CA SER A 728 -1.35 7.44 -22.97
C SER A 728 -0.23 6.89 -23.84
N ILE A 729 -0.15 5.56 -23.92
CA ILE A 729 0.80 4.83 -24.76
C ILE A 729 0.16 3.52 -25.25
N GLN A 730 0.41 3.18 -26.52
CA GLN A 730 -0.11 1.96 -27.13
C GLN A 730 0.86 1.45 -28.21
N ALA A 731 1.00 0.13 -28.31
CA ALA A 731 1.63 -0.51 -29.46
C ALA A 731 0.56 -0.86 -30.53
N GLY A 732 0.78 -0.45 -31.77
CA GLY A 732 -0.06 -0.84 -32.91
C GLY A 732 0.27 -2.24 -33.44
N ALA A 733 -0.59 -2.77 -34.31
CA ALA A 733 -0.44 -4.12 -34.89
C ALA A 733 0.88 -4.33 -35.65
N GLY A 734 1.46 -3.27 -36.22
CA GLY A 734 2.78 -3.29 -36.88
C GLY A 734 3.98 -3.23 -35.92
N GLY A 735 3.76 -3.18 -34.61
CA GLY A 735 4.79 -3.05 -33.58
C GLY A 735 5.31 -1.63 -33.36
N ASN A 736 4.74 -0.62 -34.04
CA ASN A 736 5.01 0.79 -33.77
C ASN A 736 4.36 1.21 -32.45
N VAL A 737 4.99 2.13 -31.73
CA VAL A 737 4.48 2.65 -30.45
C VAL A 737 4.09 4.12 -30.62
N THR A 738 2.90 4.46 -30.16
CA THR A 738 2.42 5.85 -30.13
C THR A 738 2.14 6.23 -28.69
N ALA A 739 2.67 7.38 -28.26
CA ALA A 739 2.38 7.98 -26.96
C ALA A 739 1.82 9.40 -27.13
N GLN A 740 0.87 9.77 -26.28
CA GLN A 740 0.27 11.10 -26.23
C GLN A 740 0.45 11.68 -24.84
N VAL A 741 0.85 12.95 -24.78
CA VAL A 741 1.02 13.71 -23.54
C VAL A 741 0.29 15.04 -23.67
N LYS A 742 -0.57 15.36 -22.70
CA LYS A 742 -1.28 16.63 -22.64
C LYS A 742 -1.15 17.26 -21.26
N PHE A 743 -0.58 18.45 -21.22
CA PHE A 743 -0.47 19.26 -20.00
C PHE A 743 -1.65 20.23 -19.90
N GLY A 744 -2.34 20.24 -18.75
CA GLY A 744 -3.45 21.17 -18.50
C GLY A 744 -2.97 22.59 -18.23
N GLU A 745 -1.94 22.73 -17.40
CA GLU A 745 -1.46 24.01 -16.89
C GLU A 745 -0.06 24.32 -17.43
N LYS A 746 0.99 24.09 -16.64
CA LYS A 746 2.39 24.35 -17.01
C LYS A 746 3.00 23.09 -17.61
N VAL A 747 3.98 23.29 -18.48
CA VAL A 747 4.80 22.22 -19.06
C VAL A 747 6.16 22.25 -18.35
N PRO A 748 6.69 21.11 -17.88
CA PRO A 748 8.05 21.05 -17.34
C PRO A 748 9.07 21.45 -18.41
N LYS A 749 10.22 22.01 -18.01
CA LYS A 749 11.29 22.33 -18.97
C LYS A 749 11.77 21.09 -19.71
N GLU A 750 11.83 19.96 -19.02
CA GLU A 750 12.16 18.67 -19.60
C GLU A 750 11.14 17.61 -19.20
N PHE A 751 10.77 16.73 -20.13
CA PHE A 751 10.10 15.49 -19.78
C PHE A 751 10.59 14.34 -20.64
N GLU A 752 10.51 13.14 -20.09
CA GLU A 752 11.02 11.93 -20.70
C GLU A 752 9.88 10.93 -20.91
N VAL A 753 9.71 10.44 -22.13
CA VAL A 753 8.76 9.37 -22.46
C VAL A 753 9.57 8.10 -22.74
N LYS A 754 9.42 7.08 -21.89
CA LYS A 754 10.07 5.78 -22.10
C LYS A 754 9.18 4.88 -22.96
N LEU A 755 9.69 4.43 -24.10
CA LEU A 755 8.87 3.79 -25.14
C LEU A 755 8.55 2.31 -24.86
N ARG A 756 9.39 1.63 -24.07
CA ARG A 756 9.19 0.26 -23.55
C ARG A 756 8.68 -0.76 -24.59
N PHE A 757 9.27 -0.76 -25.79
CA PHE A 757 8.85 -1.68 -26.87
C PHE A 757 8.74 -3.14 -26.39
N PRO A 758 7.82 -3.95 -26.96
CA PRO A 758 7.73 -5.37 -26.62
C PRO A 758 9.08 -6.08 -26.72
N LYS A 759 9.31 -7.07 -25.84
CA LYS A 759 10.60 -7.78 -25.71
C LYS A 759 11.13 -8.27 -27.06
N GLY A 760 12.43 -8.10 -27.29
CA GLY A 760 13.10 -8.48 -28.54
C GLY A 760 12.93 -7.47 -29.69
N THR A 761 12.28 -6.33 -29.45
CA THR A 761 12.13 -5.25 -30.44
C THR A 761 13.00 -4.06 -30.10
N LYS A 762 13.56 -3.39 -31.11
CA LYS A 762 14.34 -2.16 -30.97
C LYS A 762 13.60 -0.97 -31.58
N VAL A 763 13.88 0.21 -31.05
CA VAL A 763 13.39 1.48 -31.61
C VAL A 763 14.21 1.81 -32.86
N GLY A 764 13.53 2.02 -33.99
CA GLY A 764 14.15 2.37 -35.28
C GLY A 764 14.23 3.89 -35.48
N SER A 765 13.08 4.56 -35.49
CA SER A 765 13.01 6.02 -35.61
C SER A 765 11.89 6.58 -34.74
N VAL A 766 12.04 7.83 -34.30
CA VAL A 766 11.03 8.53 -33.48
C VAL A 766 10.77 9.91 -34.05
N VAL A 767 9.50 10.30 -34.07
CA VAL A 767 9.09 11.69 -34.30
C VAL A 767 8.29 12.21 -33.11
N VAL A 768 8.48 13.49 -32.79
CA VAL A 768 7.71 14.23 -31.80
C VAL A 768 7.06 15.41 -32.52
N ASN A 769 5.71 15.45 -32.54
CA ASN A 769 4.94 16.44 -33.29
C ASN A 769 5.40 16.59 -34.75
N GLY A 770 5.65 15.46 -35.41
CA GLY A 770 6.10 15.38 -36.81
C GLY A 770 7.58 15.71 -37.05
N LYS A 771 8.36 16.07 -36.02
CA LYS A 771 9.79 16.37 -36.13
C LYS A 771 10.62 15.18 -35.63
N ALA A 772 11.70 14.83 -36.33
CA ALA A 772 12.61 13.77 -35.91
C ALA A 772 13.18 14.03 -34.50
N ALA A 773 13.20 13.00 -33.66
CA ALA A 773 13.71 13.06 -32.29
C ALA A 773 14.76 11.95 -32.06
N GLN A 774 15.67 12.19 -31.12
CA GLN A 774 16.69 11.22 -30.73
C GLN A 774 16.17 10.31 -29.61
N VAL A 775 16.49 9.03 -29.74
CA VAL A 775 16.24 8.01 -28.72
C VAL A 775 17.49 7.87 -27.86
N GLN A 776 17.33 8.00 -26.56
CA GLN A 776 18.39 7.78 -25.59
C GLN A 776 18.73 6.28 -25.49
N PRO A 777 19.95 5.91 -25.03
CA PRO A 777 20.35 4.51 -24.89
C PRO A 777 19.38 3.65 -24.07
N ASN A 778 18.62 4.28 -23.17
CA ASN A 778 17.63 3.63 -22.33
C ASN A 778 16.21 3.54 -22.94
N GLU A 779 16.10 3.69 -24.27
CA GLU A 779 14.84 3.65 -25.03
C GLU A 779 13.87 4.79 -24.72
N ALA A 780 14.36 5.88 -24.12
CA ALA A 780 13.55 7.03 -23.80
C ALA A 780 13.73 8.17 -24.81
N VAL A 781 12.72 9.03 -24.89
CA VAL A 781 12.74 10.25 -25.70
C VAL A 781 12.71 11.42 -24.73
N LEU A 782 13.82 12.17 -24.66
CA LEU A 782 13.90 13.40 -23.86
C LEU A 782 13.37 14.56 -24.69
N ILE A 783 12.33 15.22 -24.19
CA ILE A 783 11.69 16.37 -24.82
C ILE A 783 12.00 17.60 -23.97
N LYS A 784 12.57 18.62 -24.61
CA LYS A 784 12.79 19.94 -24.01
C LYS A 784 11.69 20.87 -24.48
N ALA A 785 10.88 21.37 -23.56
CA ALA A 785 9.74 22.22 -23.86
C ALA A 785 10.01 23.67 -23.46
N ASP A 786 9.55 24.60 -24.28
CA ASP A 786 9.57 26.04 -24.01
C ASP A 786 8.24 26.56 -23.42
N GLY A 787 7.26 25.66 -23.23
CA GLY A 787 5.93 25.95 -22.72
C GLY A 787 4.92 26.47 -23.75
N SER A 788 5.31 26.68 -25.02
CA SER A 788 4.42 27.16 -26.09
C SER A 788 3.44 26.08 -26.58
N VAL A 789 3.85 24.81 -26.46
CA VAL A 789 3.08 23.63 -26.85
C VAL A 789 2.74 22.84 -25.59
N LYS A 790 1.47 22.44 -25.45
CA LYS A 790 0.97 21.64 -24.33
C LYS A 790 0.61 20.20 -24.70
N GLU A 791 0.55 19.90 -25.99
CA GLU A 791 0.17 18.58 -26.52
C GLU A 791 1.31 18.01 -27.36
N PHE A 792 1.71 16.78 -27.02
CA PHE A 792 2.82 16.09 -27.65
C PHE A 792 2.38 14.71 -28.11
N LEU A 793 2.54 14.47 -29.41
CA LEU A 793 2.39 13.17 -30.05
C LEU A 793 3.79 12.62 -30.33
N ILE A 794 4.10 11.47 -29.75
CA ILE A 794 5.35 10.74 -29.93
C ILE A 794 5.03 9.48 -30.72
N GLU A 795 5.61 9.34 -31.91
CA GLU A 795 5.42 8.17 -32.76
C GLU A 795 6.78 7.50 -32.99
N ALA A 796 6.90 6.26 -32.55
CA ALA A 796 8.11 5.46 -32.64
C ALA A 796 7.89 4.26 -33.55
N LYS A 797 8.74 4.13 -34.58
CA LYS A 797 8.74 2.97 -35.47
C LYS A 797 9.67 1.90 -34.95
N LYS A 798 9.23 0.65 -35.09
CA LYS A 798 10.09 -0.52 -34.92
C LYS A 798 11.26 -0.49 -35.92
N ALA A 799 12.45 -0.87 -35.46
CA ALA A 799 13.66 -0.98 -36.27
C ALA A 799 13.59 -2.11 -37.31
#